data_AF-A0A7C5AW14-F1
#
_entry.id   AF-A0A7C5AW14-F1
#
_cell.length_a   1.000
_cell.length_b   1.000
_cell.length_c   1.000
_cell.angle_alpha   90.00
_cell.angle_beta   90.00
_cell.angle_gamma   90.00
#
_symmetry.space_group_name_H-M   'P 1'
#
loop_
_entity.id
_entity.type
_entity.pdbx_description
1 polymer ?
#
loop_
_entity_poly.entity_id
_entity_poly.type
_entity_poly.pdbx_seq_one_letter_code
_entity_poly.pdbx_strand_id
1 'polypeptide(L)'
;MFDPYSIKSAADLPAQLPVVVLKQNNLNLKTKQPLSYSFNWLREVALGAVSGDVGLKIDTGVEVSAGAVVSGNMRQEISLDDKGWLRLQVFKQDSRDYDFAARLAVGVRLETPLPEQPDELVAALLGMHREQVQEQWTKLGQAARDTVAELAALWKMIASGSNQAPAVENYLGSNDWLRRRLEEAFGPIRTEADISRLLDGLRTLLKLRESIYEKALTALERKKEAEISYHYQSSERETAVLDCSYAFTPEGLEVYRRSLDGDYGWILSSSDAHTEIRRTLLTCGLETEATVELHLPLLGRQQWKQRLESFARMEPSVDSSGRILVYSVGASQQIISRNNYQSVLALAGSLRVGRRESSANFTLSYWDERQAPVSQAARLLAPVLAAYEFSEQAGRWIESACAGRTGNLNVRLELAVPDSAVSAWLQAPGEREPAFFETYARISKAVQAAMRLWLPYVYFSDIERYETLDAAFPLVVYQASPPFNPKPKYDFYYDVTSERSMASFYRASARRLPDELARIEQLLLAAGRTRTAAYYSPACARSILDSVQRRPRLLHSLLVADADLIEALVKLGCRSCELRMLAEKDPASAVRALSRFAAEFVKAFHSKLKRLYAGREFLSLGAMLLVEATRALGGAASTGCAASAVLRLSLPESAGAAALTQTLVNQIPPPPEQANYGQPARP
;
A
#
# COMPACT_ATOMS: atom_id res chain seq x y z
N MET A 1 -31.02 7.12 39.43
CA MET A 1 -30.01 7.14 38.37
C MET A 1 -28.96 6.12 38.76
N PHE A 2 -28.70 5.14 37.91
CA PHE A 2 -27.71 4.10 38.21
C PHE A 2 -26.30 4.69 38.05
N ASP A 3 -25.42 4.49 39.03
CA ASP A 3 -24.02 4.92 38.97
C ASP A 3 -23.12 3.71 38.71
N PRO A 4 -22.55 3.57 37.50
CA PRO A 4 -21.71 2.43 37.15
C PRO A 4 -20.40 2.35 37.95
N TYR A 5 -19.91 3.44 38.55
CA TYR A 5 -18.67 3.43 39.35
C TYR A 5 -18.87 2.81 40.74
N SER A 6 -20.12 2.72 41.20
CA SER A 6 -20.49 2.26 42.54
C SER A 6 -20.57 0.74 42.68
N ILE A 7 -20.49 -0.01 41.58
CA ILE A 7 -20.58 -1.48 41.54
C ILE A 7 -19.44 -2.11 42.36
N LYS A 8 -19.80 -3.04 43.25
CA LYS A 8 -18.85 -3.86 44.04
C LYS A 8 -19.13 -5.36 43.89
N SER A 9 -20.35 -5.74 43.54
CA SER A 9 -20.82 -7.11 43.38
C SER A 9 -21.93 -7.20 42.33
N ALA A 10 -22.26 -8.41 41.90
CA ALA A 10 -23.37 -8.64 40.97
C ALA A 10 -24.74 -8.16 41.49
N ALA A 11 -24.92 -8.09 42.83
CA ALA A 11 -26.15 -7.61 43.45
C ALA A 11 -26.37 -6.09 43.31
N ASP A 12 -25.32 -5.33 42.97
CA ASP A 12 -25.42 -3.88 42.77
C ASP A 12 -25.97 -3.52 41.38
N LEU A 13 -26.06 -4.50 40.47
CA LEU A 13 -26.64 -4.32 39.14
C LEU A 13 -28.18 -4.26 39.19
N PRO A 14 -28.81 -3.44 38.35
CA PRO A 14 -30.27 -3.39 38.26
C PRO A 14 -30.84 -4.69 37.69
N ALA A 15 -32.11 -4.97 38.01
CA ALA A 15 -32.78 -6.19 37.55
C ALA A 15 -32.95 -6.28 36.02
N GLN A 16 -32.88 -5.15 35.31
CA GLN A 16 -32.92 -5.10 33.85
C GLN A 16 -31.51 -4.86 33.31
N LEU A 17 -30.96 -5.86 32.64
CA LEU A 17 -29.67 -5.82 31.94
C LEU A 17 -29.88 -5.95 30.42
N PRO A 18 -28.99 -5.39 29.58
CA PRO A 18 -27.80 -4.61 29.93
C PRO A 18 -28.13 -3.18 30.37
N VAL A 19 -27.27 -2.59 31.21
CA VAL A 19 -27.31 -1.16 31.50
C VAL A 19 -26.60 -0.40 30.39
N VAL A 20 -27.27 0.57 29.78
CA VAL A 20 -26.73 1.36 28.69
C VAL A 20 -26.27 2.73 29.20
N VAL A 21 -25.02 3.07 28.93
CA VAL A 21 -24.41 4.38 29.22
C VAL A 21 -23.96 5.02 27.91
N LEU A 22 -24.41 6.25 27.64
CA LEU A 22 -23.98 7.02 26.47
C LEU A 22 -22.97 8.08 26.93
N LYS A 23 -21.78 8.07 26.34
CA LYS A 23 -20.72 9.02 26.71
C LYS A 23 -19.85 9.34 25.49
N GLN A 24 -19.41 10.58 25.39
CA GLN A 24 -18.28 10.93 24.53
C GLN A 24 -17.01 10.47 25.24
N ASN A 25 -16.27 9.54 24.62
CA ASN A 25 -15.13 8.91 25.28
C ASN A 25 -13.93 8.76 24.34
N ASN A 26 -12.74 8.68 24.92
CA ASN A 26 -11.49 8.38 24.24
C ASN A 26 -11.07 6.96 24.62
N LEU A 27 -11.12 6.03 23.68
CA LEU A 27 -10.62 4.67 23.89
C LEU A 27 -9.11 4.68 23.66
N ASN A 28 -8.34 4.53 24.73
CA ASN A 28 -6.88 4.47 24.70
C ASN A 28 -6.44 3.01 24.73
N LEU A 29 -5.94 2.53 23.60
CA LEU A 29 -5.44 1.17 23.42
C LEU A 29 -3.92 1.21 23.35
N LYS A 30 -3.26 0.21 23.94
CA LYS A 30 -1.83 -0.02 23.78
C LYS A 30 -1.61 -1.51 23.52
N THR A 31 -0.75 -1.82 22.56
CA THR A 31 -0.29 -3.17 22.29
C THR A 31 1.24 -3.25 22.17
N LYS A 32 1.82 -4.43 22.43
CA LYS A 32 3.22 -4.77 22.19
C LYS A 32 3.28 -5.88 21.15
N GLN A 33 4.10 -5.70 20.12
CA GLN A 33 4.20 -6.61 18.99
C GLN A 33 5.66 -6.79 18.59
N PRO A 34 6.08 -8.02 18.24
CA PRO A 34 7.37 -8.21 17.57
C PRO A 34 7.34 -7.55 16.18
N LEU A 35 8.46 -6.93 15.78
CA LEU A 35 8.63 -6.30 14.48
C LEU A 35 9.31 -7.27 13.50
N SER A 36 8.72 -7.43 12.32
CA SER A 36 9.35 -8.16 11.22
C SER A 36 9.26 -7.42 9.88
N TYR A 37 10.13 -7.80 8.96
CA TYR A 37 10.08 -7.32 7.58
C TYR A 37 9.66 -8.42 6.61
N SER A 38 8.76 -8.09 5.68
CA SER A 38 8.60 -8.80 4.41
C SER A 38 9.60 -8.19 3.42
N PHE A 39 10.77 -8.81 3.30
CA PHE A 39 11.91 -8.31 2.55
C PHE A 39 11.82 -8.68 1.08
N ASN A 40 11.93 -7.66 0.22
CA ASN A 40 11.78 -7.74 -1.22
C ASN A 40 12.95 -7.09 -1.95
N TRP A 41 13.86 -7.90 -2.49
CA TRP A 41 15.01 -7.44 -3.22
C TRP A 41 15.30 -8.27 -4.46
N LEU A 42 15.37 -7.61 -5.62
CA LEU A 42 15.75 -8.23 -6.88
C LEU A 42 17.16 -7.76 -7.26
N ARG A 43 18.03 -8.70 -7.65
CA ARG A 43 19.44 -8.44 -7.97
C ARG A 43 19.79 -9.10 -9.30
N GLU A 44 20.47 -8.37 -10.19
CA GLU A 44 21.03 -8.98 -11.40
C GLU A 44 22.48 -9.43 -11.13
N VAL A 45 22.68 -10.74 -10.93
CA VAL A 45 24.00 -11.30 -10.54
C VAL A 45 24.49 -12.27 -11.63
N ALA A 46 25.46 -11.81 -12.43
CA ALA A 46 26.20 -12.53 -13.50
C ALA A 46 25.36 -13.14 -14.66
N LEU A 47 25.93 -13.10 -15.88
CA LEU A 47 25.40 -13.60 -17.17
C LEU A 47 23.87 -13.75 -17.28
N GLY A 48 23.15 -12.66 -16.98
CA GLY A 48 21.71 -12.50 -17.22
C GLY A 48 20.78 -13.04 -16.14
N ALA A 49 21.25 -13.55 -15.00
CA ALA A 49 20.37 -14.09 -13.97
C ALA A 49 19.88 -12.99 -12.99
N VAL A 50 18.55 -12.83 -12.85
CA VAL A 50 17.94 -12.17 -11.69
C VAL A 50 17.87 -13.17 -10.53
N SER A 51 18.69 -12.96 -9.50
CA SER A 51 18.50 -13.63 -8.20
C SER A 51 17.72 -12.70 -7.29
N GLY A 52 16.66 -13.17 -6.65
CA GLY A 52 15.79 -12.34 -5.82
C GLY A 52 15.42 -12.99 -4.51
N ASP A 53 15.21 -12.16 -3.50
CA ASP A 53 14.59 -12.50 -2.23
C ASP A 53 13.30 -11.71 -2.17
N VAL A 54 12.21 -12.31 -2.63
CA VAL A 54 10.88 -11.70 -2.64
C VAL A 54 10.10 -12.30 -1.47
N GLY A 55 9.56 -11.42 -0.63
CA GLY A 55 8.77 -11.73 0.56
C GLY A 55 9.47 -12.63 1.59
N LEU A 56 10.78 -12.47 1.75
CA LEU A 56 11.53 -13.14 2.81
C LEU A 56 11.15 -12.53 4.17
N LYS A 57 10.70 -13.34 5.13
CA LYS A 57 10.44 -12.87 6.49
C LYS A 57 11.76 -12.67 7.23
N ILE A 58 11.98 -11.47 7.76
CA ILE A 58 13.14 -11.14 8.60
C ILE A 58 12.62 -10.79 9.99
N ASP A 59 13.06 -11.55 11.00
CA ASP A 59 12.78 -11.23 12.39
C ASP A 59 13.85 -10.25 12.90
N THR A 60 13.40 -9.12 13.43
CA THR A 60 14.32 -8.10 13.92
C THR A 60 14.77 -8.36 15.35
N GLY A 61 14.06 -9.21 16.10
CA GLY A 61 14.22 -9.33 17.55
C GLY A 61 13.86 -8.05 18.32
N VAL A 62 13.22 -7.08 17.66
CA VAL A 62 12.79 -5.79 18.22
C VAL A 62 11.30 -5.83 18.53
N GLU A 63 10.91 -5.26 19.66
CA GLU A 63 9.51 -5.07 20.04
C GLU A 63 9.10 -3.61 19.85
N VAL A 64 7.90 -3.42 19.32
CA VAL A 64 7.25 -2.13 19.18
C VAL A 64 6.03 -2.06 20.08
N SER A 65 5.77 -0.89 20.67
CA SER A 65 4.48 -0.57 21.25
C SER A 65 3.67 0.27 20.27
N ALA A 66 2.45 -0.19 19.95
CA ALA A 66 1.48 0.57 19.19
C ALA A 66 0.39 1.07 20.12
N GLY A 67 0.18 2.38 20.15
CA GLY A 67 -0.91 3.03 20.87
C GLY A 67 -1.94 3.57 19.87
N ALA A 68 -3.22 3.43 20.20
CA ALA A 68 -4.31 4.04 19.43
C ALA A 68 -5.27 4.76 20.37
N VAL A 69 -5.68 5.95 19.98
CA VAL A 69 -6.73 6.74 20.64
C VAL A 69 -7.89 6.88 19.68
N VAL A 70 -9.02 6.29 20.03
CA VAL A 70 -10.29 6.42 19.29
C VAL A 70 -11.21 7.32 20.10
N SER A 71 -11.39 8.55 19.65
CA SER A 71 -12.30 9.52 20.28
C SER A 71 -13.63 9.53 19.56
N GLY A 72 -14.76 9.39 20.24
CA GLY A 72 -16.08 9.50 19.61
C GLY A 72 -17.25 9.35 20.57
N ASN A 73 -18.47 9.47 20.05
CA ASN A 73 -19.68 9.14 20.81
C ASN A 73 -19.83 7.62 20.84
N MET A 74 -19.87 7.04 22.05
CA MET A 74 -19.89 5.60 22.26
C MET A 74 -21.06 5.20 23.16
N ARG A 75 -21.64 4.04 22.85
CA ARG A 75 -22.60 3.34 23.70
C ARG A 75 -21.85 2.26 24.48
N GLN A 76 -21.82 2.36 25.80
CA GLN A 76 -21.29 1.33 26.68
C GLN A 76 -22.44 0.50 27.24
N GLU A 77 -22.33 -0.82 27.18
CA GLU A 77 -23.29 -1.75 27.75
C GLU A 77 -22.62 -2.54 28.86
N ILE A 78 -23.25 -2.53 30.04
CA ILE A 78 -22.78 -3.22 31.23
C ILE A 78 -23.73 -4.38 31.52
N SER A 79 -23.18 -5.59 31.59
CA SER A 79 -23.93 -6.82 31.82
C SER A 79 -23.12 -7.79 32.68
N LEU A 80 -23.62 -9.01 32.86
CA LEU A 80 -22.85 -10.13 33.40
C LEU A 80 -22.52 -11.10 32.27
N ASP A 81 -21.36 -11.72 32.32
CA ASP A 81 -21.04 -12.84 31.44
C ASP A 81 -21.42 -14.20 32.04
N ASP A 82 -21.09 -15.27 31.32
CA ASP A 82 -21.42 -16.65 31.70
C ASP A 82 -20.74 -17.12 33.00
N LYS A 83 -19.66 -16.45 33.42
CA LYS A 83 -18.96 -16.69 34.70
C LYS A 83 -19.53 -15.85 35.84
N GLY A 84 -20.56 -15.03 35.57
CA GLY A 84 -21.08 -14.04 36.50
C GLY A 84 -20.10 -12.89 36.76
N TRP A 85 -19.13 -12.67 35.86
CA TRP A 85 -18.23 -11.53 35.92
C TRP A 85 -18.89 -10.31 35.27
N LEU A 86 -18.42 -9.12 35.66
CA LEU A 86 -18.91 -7.87 35.11
C LEU A 86 -18.43 -7.72 33.67
N ARG A 87 -19.33 -7.63 32.69
CA ARG A 87 -19.00 -7.48 31.27
C ARG A 87 -19.25 -6.04 30.83
N LEU A 88 -18.28 -5.43 30.15
CA LEU A 88 -18.38 -4.12 29.51
C LEU A 88 -18.18 -4.29 28.01
N GLN A 89 -19.21 -3.94 27.25
CA GLN A 89 -19.16 -3.89 25.79
C GLN A 89 -19.22 -2.45 25.32
N VAL A 90 -18.39 -2.08 24.36
CA VAL A 90 -18.35 -0.74 23.78
C VAL A 90 -18.80 -0.80 22.34
N PHE A 91 -19.80 -0.01 21.98
CA PHE A 91 -20.35 0.08 20.63
C PHE A 91 -20.22 1.50 20.09
N LYS A 92 -20.08 1.60 18.77
CA LYS A 92 -20.17 2.89 18.07
C LYS A 92 -21.60 3.42 18.12
N GLN A 93 -21.76 4.71 18.41
CA GLN A 93 -23.06 5.38 18.35
C GLN A 93 -23.19 6.18 17.05
N ASP A 94 -24.09 5.77 16.15
CA ASP A 94 -24.52 6.62 15.03
C ASP A 94 -25.61 7.57 15.52
N SER A 95 -25.34 8.86 15.69
CA SER A 95 -26.43 9.83 15.58
C SER A 95 -26.84 9.88 14.10
N ARG A 96 -28.14 9.79 13.82
CA ARG A 96 -28.69 10.01 12.47
C ARG A 96 -28.42 11.44 11.96
N ASP A 97 -27.99 12.32 12.86
CA ASP A 97 -27.53 13.67 12.58
C ASP A 97 -25.99 13.74 12.71
N TYR A 98 -25.32 13.60 11.56
CA TYR A 98 -24.00 14.18 11.22
C TYR A 98 -22.77 14.03 12.16
N ASP A 99 -22.70 13.10 13.10
CA ASP A 99 -21.46 12.91 13.88
C ASP A 99 -20.56 11.81 13.31
N PHE A 100 -19.84 12.15 12.24
CA PHE A 100 -18.49 11.59 12.01
C PHE A 100 -17.49 12.32 12.92
N ALA A 101 -17.74 12.30 14.24
CA ALA A 101 -16.88 12.90 15.26
C ALA A 101 -15.71 12.00 15.65
N ALA A 102 -15.61 10.81 15.04
CA ALA A 102 -14.59 9.83 15.37
C ALA A 102 -13.20 10.32 14.95
N ARG A 103 -12.38 10.75 15.91
CA ARG A 103 -10.97 11.07 15.67
C ARG A 103 -10.14 9.85 16.03
N LEU A 104 -9.34 9.40 15.07
CA LEU A 104 -8.36 8.35 15.30
C LEU A 104 -6.98 9.01 15.33
N ALA A 105 -6.24 8.75 16.40
CA ALA A 105 -4.82 9.01 16.47
C ALA A 105 -4.11 7.69 16.77
N VAL A 106 -3.17 7.29 15.94
CA VAL A 106 -2.34 6.10 16.16
C VAL A 106 -0.90 6.56 16.31
N GLY A 107 -0.15 5.95 17.21
CA GLY A 107 1.27 6.21 17.39
C GLY A 107 2.01 4.92 17.67
N VAL A 108 3.20 4.76 17.11
CA VAL A 108 4.04 3.57 17.29
C VAL A 108 5.39 4.00 17.83
N ARG A 109 5.91 3.25 18.81
CA ARG A 109 7.21 3.52 19.44
C ARG A 109 8.00 2.22 19.58
N LEU A 110 9.33 2.35 19.57
CA LEU A 110 10.23 1.24 19.91
C LEU A 110 10.24 1.05 21.42
N GLU A 111 10.08 -0.19 21.87
CA GLU A 111 10.20 -0.56 23.28
C GLU A 111 11.60 -1.08 23.60
N THR A 112 12.17 -1.89 22.70
CA THR A 112 13.56 -2.35 22.83
C THR A 112 14.49 -1.42 22.06
N PRO A 113 15.70 -1.13 22.61
CA PRO A 113 16.70 -0.37 21.88
C PRO A 113 17.09 -1.11 20.60
N LEU A 114 17.49 -0.35 19.58
CA LEU A 114 17.98 -0.94 18.34
C LEU A 114 19.14 -1.90 18.64
N PRO A 115 19.22 -3.06 17.96
CA PRO A 115 20.33 -3.99 18.16
C PRO A 115 21.69 -3.30 17.98
N GLU A 116 22.50 -3.29 19.03
CA GLU A 116 23.87 -2.77 18.98
C GLU A 116 24.77 -3.61 18.06
N GLN A 117 24.38 -4.86 17.84
CA GLN A 117 25.02 -5.82 16.95
C GLN A 117 24.28 -5.90 15.61
N PRO A 118 24.93 -6.35 14.53
CA PRO A 118 24.24 -6.71 13.30
C PRO A 118 23.12 -7.72 13.57
N ASP A 119 21.99 -7.49 12.94
CA ASP A 119 20.80 -8.30 13.01
C ASP A 119 20.54 -9.00 11.67
N GLU A 120 19.44 -9.75 11.58
CA GLU A 120 19.07 -10.45 10.35
C GLU A 120 18.82 -9.49 9.18
N LEU A 121 18.43 -8.24 9.45
CA LEU A 121 18.31 -7.19 8.43
C LEU A 121 19.68 -6.85 7.82
N VAL A 122 20.73 -6.67 8.63
CA VAL A 122 22.10 -6.44 8.11
C VAL A 122 22.57 -7.62 7.26
N ALA A 123 22.35 -8.84 7.72
CA ALA A 123 22.67 -10.04 6.95
C ALA A 123 21.93 -10.05 5.60
N ALA A 124 20.63 -9.71 5.60
CA ALA A 124 19.82 -9.62 4.40
C ALA A 124 20.29 -8.53 3.42
N LEU A 125 20.68 -7.35 3.91
CA LEU A 125 21.29 -6.29 3.09
C LEU A 125 22.61 -6.73 2.44
N LEU A 126 23.35 -7.64 3.08
CA LEU A 126 24.55 -8.25 2.50
C LEU A 126 24.24 -9.41 1.56
N GLY A 127 22.97 -9.81 1.44
CA GLY A 127 22.55 -10.95 0.64
C GLY A 127 22.82 -12.30 1.31
N MET A 128 23.00 -12.31 2.63
CA MET A 128 23.23 -13.51 3.44
C MET A 128 21.91 -13.87 4.14
N HIS A 129 21.21 -14.91 3.68
CA HIS A 129 19.88 -15.26 4.20
C HIS A 129 19.85 -16.68 4.79
N ARG A 130 19.22 -16.83 5.95
CA ARG A 130 19.10 -18.08 6.70
C ARG A 130 18.43 -19.20 5.89
N GLU A 131 17.36 -18.87 5.15
CA GLU A 131 16.60 -19.82 4.32
C GLU A 131 17.34 -20.26 3.06
N GLN A 132 18.11 -19.36 2.41
CA GLN A 132 18.97 -19.70 1.26
C GLN A 132 20.10 -20.67 1.65
N VAL A 133 20.60 -20.53 2.87
CA VAL A 133 21.65 -21.41 3.41
C VAL A 133 21.07 -22.78 3.74
N GLN A 134 19.83 -22.85 4.22
CA GLN A 134 19.17 -24.10 4.63
C GLN A 134 19.07 -25.15 3.50
N GLU A 135 18.85 -24.73 2.25
CA GLU A 135 18.74 -25.61 1.08
C GLU A 135 20.08 -26.19 0.61
N GLN A 136 21.19 -25.49 0.86
CA GLN A 136 22.55 -25.99 0.59
C GLN A 136 23.19 -26.69 1.82
N TRP A 137 22.64 -26.55 3.04
CA TRP A 137 23.37 -26.78 4.31
C TRP A 137 22.68 -27.70 5.34
N THR A 138 22.08 -28.82 4.93
CA THR A 138 21.74 -29.89 5.91
C THR A 138 22.97 -30.45 6.67
N LYS A 139 24.20 -30.01 6.35
CA LYS A 139 25.44 -30.35 7.06
C LYS A 139 26.04 -29.24 7.95
N LEU A 140 25.53 -28.00 7.95
CA LEU A 140 26.26 -26.87 8.56
C LEU A 140 25.36 -25.79 9.23
N GLY A 141 24.25 -26.17 9.86
CA GLY A 141 23.34 -25.24 10.55
C GLY A 141 23.97 -24.35 11.66
N GLN A 142 25.20 -24.65 12.08
CA GLN A 142 25.93 -23.86 13.08
C GLN A 142 26.49 -22.54 12.51
N ALA A 143 27.04 -22.55 11.28
CA ALA A 143 27.87 -21.44 10.82
C ALA A 143 27.10 -20.16 10.44
N ALA A 144 25.78 -20.21 10.20
CA ALA A 144 24.99 -18.99 9.94
C ALA A 144 24.71 -18.20 11.23
N ARG A 145 24.52 -18.90 12.36
CA ARG A 145 24.50 -18.27 13.69
C ARG A 145 25.88 -17.74 14.03
N ASP A 146 26.91 -18.51 13.71
CA ASP A 146 28.30 -18.07 13.87
C ASP A 146 28.60 -16.87 12.95
N THR A 147 28.00 -16.75 11.76
CA THR A 147 28.19 -15.59 10.86
C THR A 147 27.74 -14.29 11.51
N VAL A 148 26.51 -14.26 12.02
CA VAL A 148 25.96 -13.07 12.68
C VAL A 148 26.73 -12.79 13.97
N ALA A 149 27.14 -13.84 14.70
CA ALA A 149 27.94 -13.71 15.91
C ALA A 149 29.38 -13.20 15.67
N GLU A 150 30.05 -13.67 14.61
CA GLU A 150 31.42 -13.28 14.24
C GLU A 150 31.42 -11.89 13.60
N LEU A 151 30.44 -11.61 12.75
CA LEU A 151 30.16 -10.25 12.33
C LEU A 151 29.94 -9.36 13.57
N ALA A 152 29.11 -9.77 14.53
CA ALA A 152 28.88 -9.01 15.74
C ALA A 152 30.13 -8.81 16.60
N ALA A 153 31.04 -9.78 16.64
CA ALA A 153 32.33 -9.66 17.31
C ALA A 153 33.24 -8.65 16.59
N LEU A 154 33.34 -8.71 15.25
CA LEU A 154 34.02 -7.70 14.44
C LEU A 154 33.43 -6.30 14.68
N TRP A 155 32.10 -6.20 14.74
CA TRP A 155 31.39 -4.94 14.98
C TRP A 155 31.60 -4.39 16.38
N LYS A 156 31.64 -5.23 17.42
CA LYS A 156 32.01 -4.82 18.78
C LYS A 156 33.44 -4.29 18.86
N MET A 157 34.36 -4.91 18.13
CA MET A 157 35.75 -4.43 18.03
C MET A 157 35.80 -3.05 17.38
N ILE A 158 34.99 -2.82 16.34
CA ILE A 158 34.86 -1.51 15.67
C ILE A 158 34.23 -0.45 16.59
N ALA A 159 33.16 -0.80 17.30
CA ALA A 159 32.42 0.12 18.16
C ALA A 159 33.19 0.51 19.45
N SER A 160 34.04 -0.37 19.98
CA SER A 160 34.85 -0.13 21.18
C SER A 160 36.10 0.74 20.96
N GLY A 161 36.26 1.32 19.76
CA GLY A 161 37.40 2.18 19.43
C GLY A 161 38.66 1.44 18.99
N SER A 162 38.63 0.11 18.88
CA SER A 162 39.72 -0.71 18.32
C SER A 162 39.69 -0.72 16.77
N ASN A 163 39.43 0.46 16.18
CA ASN A 163 39.25 0.70 14.74
C ASN A 163 40.55 0.73 13.93
N GLN A 164 41.64 0.21 14.49
CA GLN A 164 42.93 0.19 13.81
C GLN A 164 42.97 -1.00 12.85
N ALA A 165 43.41 -0.75 11.62
CA ALA A 165 43.56 -1.77 10.57
C ALA A 165 44.24 -3.08 11.04
N PRO A 166 45.29 -3.06 11.88
CA PRO A 166 45.96 -4.26 12.35
C PRO A 166 45.07 -5.19 13.20
N ALA A 167 44.16 -4.65 14.00
CA ALA A 167 43.27 -5.45 14.85
C ALA A 167 42.21 -6.19 14.00
N VAL A 168 41.67 -5.48 13.00
CA VAL A 168 40.74 -6.05 12.01
C VAL A 168 41.44 -7.10 11.15
N GLU A 169 42.68 -6.85 10.74
CA GLU A 169 43.46 -7.80 9.96
C GLU A 169 43.77 -9.09 10.72
N ASN A 170 44.15 -8.99 12.00
CA ASN A 170 44.38 -10.16 12.86
C ASN A 170 43.10 -10.99 13.07
N TYR A 171 41.97 -10.33 13.25
CA TYR A 171 40.68 -11.01 13.42
C TYR A 171 40.23 -11.69 12.13
N LEU A 172 40.31 -11.02 10.98
CA LEU A 172 39.99 -11.60 9.68
C LEU A 172 40.97 -12.72 9.27
N GLY A 173 42.24 -12.61 9.65
CA GLY A 173 43.23 -13.67 9.47
C GLY A 173 42.95 -14.93 10.30
N SER A 174 42.19 -14.80 11.39
CA SER A 174 41.72 -15.92 12.21
C SER A 174 40.37 -16.48 11.73
N ASN A 175 39.73 -15.81 10.76
CA ASN A 175 38.37 -16.11 10.31
C ASN A 175 38.26 -16.06 8.77
N ASP A 176 39.01 -16.96 8.10
CA ASP A 176 39.13 -17.05 6.63
C ASP A 176 37.79 -17.13 5.89
N TRP A 177 36.80 -17.76 6.52
CA TRP A 177 35.46 -17.86 5.97
C TRP A 177 34.77 -16.48 5.92
N LEU A 178 34.80 -15.73 7.03
CA LEU A 178 34.24 -14.38 7.11
C LEU A 178 35.00 -13.44 6.17
N ARG A 179 36.33 -13.57 6.12
CA ARG A 179 37.17 -12.82 5.17
C ARG A 179 36.71 -13.05 3.74
N ARG A 180 36.54 -14.30 3.29
CA ARG A 180 36.04 -14.58 1.93
C ARG A 180 34.68 -13.97 1.66
N ARG A 181 33.75 -14.04 2.61
CA ARG A 181 32.42 -13.42 2.47
C ARG A 181 32.49 -11.90 2.42
N LEU A 182 33.33 -11.28 3.23
CA LEU A 182 33.59 -9.85 3.17
C LEU A 182 34.31 -9.46 1.88
N GLU A 183 35.21 -10.28 1.35
CA GLU A 183 35.86 -10.04 0.06
C GLU A 183 34.89 -10.21 -1.13
N GLU A 184 33.98 -11.18 -1.05
CA GLU A 184 32.87 -11.34 -1.98
C GLU A 184 31.89 -10.16 -1.89
N ALA A 185 31.68 -9.62 -0.68
CA ALA A 185 30.76 -8.52 -0.37
C ALA A 185 31.37 -7.12 -0.60
N PHE A 186 32.68 -6.95 -0.49
CA PHE A 186 33.31 -5.63 -0.42
C PHE A 186 34.54 -5.51 -1.31
N GLY A 187 34.94 -6.55 -2.03
CA GLY A 187 36.17 -6.57 -2.82
C GLY A 187 37.38 -6.97 -1.98
N PRO A 188 38.56 -7.15 -2.59
CA PRO A 188 39.73 -7.71 -1.92
C PRO A 188 40.13 -6.90 -0.67
N ILE A 189 40.53 -7.60 0.39
CA ILE A 189 40.97 -6.98 1.65
C ILE A 189 42.45 -7.32 1.82
N ARG A 190 43.30 -6.56 1.13
CA ARG A 190 44.75 -6.84 1.04
C ARG A 190 45.63 -5.73 1.61
N THR A 191 45.08 -4.52 1.72
CA THR A 191 45.81 -3.33 2.14
C THR A 191 45.07 -2.62 3.27
N GLU A 192 45.79 -1.77 4.02
CA GLU A 192 45.21 -0.91 5.05
C GLU A 192 44.09 0.00 4.47
N ALA A 193 44.27 0.48 3.23
CA ALA A 193 43.24 1.24 2.52
C ALA A 193 41.97 0.42 2.24
N ASP A 194 42.11 -0.88 1.94
CA ASP A 194 40.95 -1.77 1.78
C ASP A 194 40.20 -1.97 3.10
N ILE A 195 40.94 -2.06 4.22
CA ILE A 195 40.35 -2.17 5.55
C ILE A 195 39.62 -0.87 5.92
N SER A 196 40.21 0.30 5.68
CA SER A 196 39.51 1.58 5.89
C SER A 196 38.24 1.68 5.06
N ARG A 197 38.30 1.31 3.77
CA ARG A 197 37.14 1.26 2.87
C ARG A 197 36.05 0.31 3.36
N LEU A 198 36.44 -0.86 3.87
CA LEU A 198 35.53 -1.82 4.48
C LEU A 198 34.84 -1.21 5.71
N LEU A 199 35.60 -0.59 6.62
CA LEU A 199 35.06 0.04 7.83
C LEU A 199 34.06 1.15 7.51
N ASP A 200 34.37 2.01 6.54
CA ASP A 200 33.46 3.07 6.09
C ASP A 200 32.21 2.51 5.40
N GLY A 201 32.37 1.42 4.65
CA GLY A 201 31.26 0.67 4.08
C GLY A 201 30.32 0.08 5.13
N LEU A 202 30.87 -0.54 6.18
CA LEU A 202 30.07 -1.08 7.28
C LEU A 202 29.36 0.02 8.07
N ARG A 203 30.00 1.18 8.30
CA ARG A 203 29.36 2.35 8.92
C ARG A 203 28.19 2.86 8.09
N THR A 204 28.35 2.88 6.77
CA THR A 204 27.29 3.28 5.84
C THR A 204 26.10 2.34 5.90
N LEU A 205 26.36 1.03 5.98
CA LEU A 205 25.33 0.01 6.12
C LEU A 205 24.55 0.15 7.44
N LEU A 206 25.23 0.49 8.54
CA LEU A 206 24.58 0.74 9.83
C LEU A 206 23.67 1.96 9.78
N LYS A 207 24.11 3.06 9.15
CA LYS A 207 23.26 4.24 8.94
C LYS A 207 22.02 3.90 8.11
N LEU A 208 22.18 3.09 7.07
CA LEU A 208 21.05 2.62 6.26
C LEU A 208 20.08 1.77 7.09
N ARG A 209 20.59 0.83 7.89
CA ARG A 209 19.81 0.01 8.83
C ARG A 209 19.00 0.87 9.80
N GLU A 210 19.66 1.82 10.47
CA GLU A 210 19.01 2.75 11.42
C GLU A 210 17.92 3.57 10.74
N SER A 211 18.18 4.06 9.53
CA SER A 211 17.19 4.78 8.72
C SER A 211 16.00 3.88 8.36
N ILE A 212 16.22 2.61 8.01
CA ILE A 212 15.15 1.65 7.75
C ILE A 212 14.29 1.43 9.01
N TYR A 213 14.88 1.27 10.19
CA TYR A 213 14.14 1.13 11.44
C TYR A 213 13.29 2.36 11.78
N GLU A 214 13.86 3.56 11.62
CA GLU A 214 13.11 4.81 11.83
C GLU A 214 11.90 4.88 10.89
N LYS A 215 12.11 4.55 9.62
CA LYS A 215 11.04 4.50 8.61
C LYS A 215 10.04 3.39 8.86
N ALA A 216 10.45 2.26 9.44
CA ALA A 216 9.55 1.18 9.82
C ALA A 216 8.49 1.65 10.82
N LEU A 217 8.85 2.43 11.84
CA LEU A 217 7.87 2.95 12.80
C LEU A 217 6.81 3.82 12.14
N THR A 218 7.22 4.75 11.27
CA THR A 218 6.29 5.57 10.49
C THR A 218 5.42 4.71 9.57
N ALA A 219 5.97 3.64 9.01
CA ALA A 219 5.27 2.70 8.16
C ALA A 219 4.19 1.91 8.94
N LEU A 220 4.55 1.38 10.13
CA LEU A 220 3.61 0.72 11.03
C LEU A 220 2.49 1.65 11.47
N GLU A 221 2.82 2.89 11.84
CA GLU A 221 1.83 3.87 12.28
C GLU A 221 0.75 4.08 11.21
N ARG A 222 1.16 4.29 9.96
CA ARG A 222 0.25 4.43 8.82
C ARG A 222 -0.59 3.17 8.60
N LYS A 223 0.04 2.00 8.65
CA LYS A 223 -0.64 0.72 8.45
C LYS A 223 -1.69 0.46 9.54
N LYS A 224 -1.31 0.63 10.81
CA LYS A 224 -2.22 0.44 11.97
C LYS A 224 -3.35 1.45 11.97
N GLU A 225 -3.10 2.70 11.58
CA GLU A 225 -4.16 3.69 11.40
C GLU A 225 -5.19 3.25 10.35
N ALA A 226 -4.75 2.72 9.20
CA ALA A 226 -5.64 2.23 8.16
C ALA A 226 -6.43 0.98 8.62
N GLU A 227 -5.76 0.01 9.25
CA GLU A 227 -6.40 -1.20 9.79
C GLU A 227 -7.50 -0.85 10.81
N ILE A 228 -7.17 0.00 11.78
CA ILE A 228 -8.12 0.42 12.83
C ILE A 228 -9.25 1.25 12.22
N SER A 229 -8.94 2.16 11.28
CA SER A 229 -9.96 2.96 10.58
C SER A 229 -10.96 2.09 9.83
N TYR A 230 -10.47 1.07 9.13
CA TYR A 230 -11.34 0.12 8.45
C TYR A 230 -12.24 -0.61 9.44
N HIS A 231 -11.67 -1.26 10.46
CA HIS A 231 -12.47 -2.04 11.42
C HIS A 231 -13.52 -1.19 12.14
N TYR A 232 -13.18 0.07 12.42
CA TYR A 232 -14.11 1.02 13.00
C TYR A 232 -15.22 1.43 12.01
N GLN A 233 -14.89 1.69 10.74
CA GLN A 233 -15.84 2.13 9.71
C GLN A 233 -16.76 1.01 9.21
N SER A 234 -16.24 -0.21 9.12
CA SER A 234 -16.99 -1.40 8.70
C SER A 234 -17.86 -2.00 9.80
N SER A 235 -17.78 -1.49 11.03
CA SER A 235 -18.52 -2.04 12.16
C SER A 235 -20.00 -1.67 12.10
N GLU A 236 -20.85 -2.67 12.29
CA GLU A 236 -22.28 -2.45 12.49
C GLU A 236 -22.56 -1.97 13.91
N ARG A 237 -23.72 -1.34 14.13
CA ARG A 237 -24.13 -0.77 15.43
C ARG A 237 -24.11 -1.78 16.58
N GLU A 238 -24.46 -3.02 16.27
CA GLU A 238 -24.52 -4.12 17.25
C GLU A 238 -23.21 -4.91 17.33
N THR A 239 -22.17 -4.49 16.60
CA THR A 239 -20.84 -5.11 16.73
C THR A 239 -20.05 -4.38 17.81
N ALA A 240 -19.71 -5.08 18.89
CA ALA A 240 -18.87 -4.54 19.94
C ALA A 240 -17.47 -4.23 19.37
N VAL A 241 -17.05 -2.98 19.54
CA VAL A 241 -15.72 -2.47 19.21
C VAL A 241 -14.68 -2.99 20.22
N LEU A 242 -15.10 -3.10 21.49
CA LEU A 242 -14.38 -3.72 22.60
C LEU A 242 -15.35 -4.54 23.46
N ASP A 243 -14.88 -5.67 24.00
CA ASP A 243 -15.65 -6.54 24.89
C ASP A 243 -14.70 -7.17 25.91
N CYS A 244 -14.88 -6.77 27.16
CA CYS A 244 -14.05 -7.21 28.28
C CYS A 244 -14.94 -7.61 29.46
N SER A 245 -14.49 -8.63 30.18
CA SER A 245 -15.06 -9.06 31.46
C SER A 245 -14.09 -8.85 32.61
N TYR A 246 -14.63 -8.56 33.79
CA TYR A 246 -13.89 -8.22 35.01
C TYR A 246 -14.45 -9.01 36.19
N ALA A 247 -13.57 -9.71 36.91
CA ALA A 247 -13.93 -10.38 38.14
C ALA A 247 -14.30 -9.35 39.23
N PHE A 248 -15.22 -9.70 40.13
CA PHE A 248 -15.56 -8.90 41.33
C PHE A 248 -14.48 -8.99 42.41
N THR A 249 -13.23 -8.73 42.01
CA THR A 249 -12.05 -8.59 42.87
C THR A 249 -11.64 -7.12 42.92
N PRO A 250 -10.92 -6.65 43.95
CA PRO A 250 -10.42 -5.28 43.99
C PRO A 250 -9.68 -4.88 42.72
N GLU A 251 -8.81 -5.76 42.21
CA GLU A 251 -8.02 -5.57 41.00
C GLU A 251 -8.92 -5.53 39.75
N GLY A 252 -9.84 -6.48 39.60
CA GLY A 252 -10.78 -6.52 38.46
C GLY A 252 -11.68 -5.28 38.41
N LEU A 253 -12.17 -4.81 39.57
CA LEU A 253 -13.01 -3.61 39.66
C LEU A 253 -12.23 -2.31 39.42
N GLU A 254 -10.95 -2.24 39.78
CA GLU A 254 -10.08 -1.12 39.43
C GLU A 254 -9.93 -1.01 37.90
N VAL A 255 -9.65 -2.13 37.25
CA VAL A 255 -9.51 -2.19 35.79
C VAL A 255 -10.84 -1.87 35.08
N TYR A 256 -11.96 -2.34 35.62
CA TYR A 256 -13.30 -1.98 35.12
C TYR A 256 -13.54 -0.46 35.14
N ARG A 257 -13.25 0.22 36.26
CA ARG A 257 -13.44 1.68 36.38
C ARG A 257 -12.56 2.45 35.41
N ARG A 258 -11.30 2.05 35.23
CA ARG A 258 -10.41 2.63 34.21
C ARG A 258 -10.96 2.45 32.80
N SER A 259 -11.54 1.28 32.51
CA SER A 259 -12.15 0.96 31.21
C SER A 259 -13.42 1.76 30.94
N LEU A 260 -14.24 2.05 31.96
CA LEU A 260 -15.36 2.99 31.85
C LEU A 260 -14.90 4.38 31.41
N ASP A 261 -13.75 4.82 31.93
CA ASP A 261 -13.10 6.08 31.56
C ASP A 261 -12.36 6.03 30.21
N GLY A 262 -12.40 4.90 29.51
CA GLY A 262 -11.79 4.74 28.19
C GLY A 262 -10.31 4.37 28.22
N ASP A 263 -9.72 4.06 29.39
CA ASP A 263 -8.35 3.58 29.48
C ASP A 263 -8.29 2.04 29.38
N TYR A 264 -7.85 1.57 28.22
CA TYR A 264 -7.63 0.16 27.90
C TYR A 264 -6.14 -0.17 27.76
N GLY A 265 -5.24 0.69 28.27
CA GLY A 265 -3.80 0.46 28.20
C GLY A 265 -3.31 -0.76 29.01
N TRP A 266 -4.18 -1.30 29.87
CA TRP A 266 -3.92 -2.49 30.70
C TRP A 266 -4.06 -3.82 29.95
N ILE A 267 -4.63 -3.83 28.73
CA ILE A 267 -4.88 -5.05 27.93
C ILE A 267 -3.64 -5.94 27.78
N LEU A 268 -2.44 -5.35 27.80
CA LEU A 268 -1.17 -6.09 27.70
C LEU A 268 -0.65 -6.68 29.01
N SER A 269 -1.10 -6.14 30.14
CA SER A 269 -0.73 -6.59 31.47
C SER A 269 -1.87 -7.36 32.14
N SER A 270 -2.89 -7.74 31.37
CA SER A 270 -4.07 -8.43 31.88
C SER A 270 -3.69 -9.79 32.43
N SER A 271 -4.16 -10.09 33.63
CA SER A 271 -4.08 -11.42 34.22
C SER A 271 -5.41 -12.12 34.03
N ASP A 272 -5.37 -13.35 33.51
CA ASP A 272 -6.57 -14.20 33.32
C ASP A 272 -7.33 -14.47 34.63
N ALA A 273 -6.71 -14.19 35.79
CA ALA A 273 -7.34 -14.31 37.09
C ALA A 273 -8.39 -13.21 37.39
N HIS A 274 -8.27 -12.03 36.76
CA HIS A 274 -9.10 -10.86 37.12
C HIS A 274 -9.83 -10.25 35.93
N THR A 275 -9.38 -10.54 34.71
CA THR A 275 -9.90 -9.93 33.49
C THR A 275 -9.93 -10.95 32.36
N GLU A 276 -10.95 -10.89 31.52
CA GLU A 276 -11.03 -11.68 30.29
C GLU A 276 -11.31 -10.74 29.12
N ILE A 277 -10.46 -10.77 28.10
CA ILE A 277 -10.60 -9.94 26.90
C ILE A 277 -11.15 -10.82 25.79
N ARG A 278 -12.30 -10.45 25.24
CA ARG A 278 -12.87 -11.17 24.10
C ARG A 278 -12.32 -10.60 22.80
N ARG A 279 -12.13 -11.49 21.83
CA ARG A 279 -11.76 -11.09 20.46
C ARG A 279 -12.88 -10.28 19.83
N THR A 280 -12.59 -9.01 19.59
CA THR A 280 -13.46 -7.99 19.02
C THR A 280 -12.70 -7.18 17.99
N LEU A 281 -13.38 -6.26 17.30
CA LEU A 281 -12.82 -5.50 16.17
C LEU A 281 -11.47 -4.84 16.47
N LEU A 282 -11.32 -4.18 17.62
CA LEU A 282 -10.06 -3.52 17.96
C LEU A 282 -9.05 -4.42 18.68
N THR A 283 -9.46 -5.54 19.29
CA THR A 283 -8.51 -6.46 19.93
C THR A 283 -7.89 -7.44 18.94
N CYS A 284 -8.59 -7.84 17.89
CA CYS A 284 -8.07 -8.76 16.85
C CYS A 284 -6.88 -8.20 16.07
N GLY A 285 -6.86 -6.89 15.75
CA GLY A 285 -5.77 -6.26 14.98
C GLY A 285 -4.52 -5.90 15.81
N LEU A 286 -4.62 -6.02 17.14
CA LEU A 286 -3.59 -5.64 18.09
C LEU A 286 -2.79 -6.83 18.65
N GLU A 287 -3.21 -8.07 18.42
CA GLU A 287 -2.50 -9.29 18.87
C GLU A 287 -1.47 -9.83 17.86
N THR A 288 -1.43 -9.29 16.64
CA THR A 288 -0.59 -9.84 15.56
C THR A 288 0.83 -9.27 15.54
N GLU A 289 1.75 -10.05 14.99
CA GLU A 289 3.09 -9.59 14.65
C GLU A 289 3.04 -8.38 13.71
N ALA A 290 3.91 -7.41 13.95
CA ALA A 290 3.95 -6.18 13.17
C ALA A 290 4.89 -6.33 11.97
N THR A 291 4.34 -6.68 10.81
CA THR A 291 5.12 -6.85 9.58
C THR A 291 5.10 -5.62 8.68
N VAL A 292 6.28 -5.21 8.19
CA VAL A 292 6.48 -4.12 7.20
C VAL A 292 7.05 -4.66 5.91
N GLU A 293 6.48 -4.31 4.76
CA GLU A 293 7.13 -4.63 3.48
C GLU A 293 8.33 -3.68 3.25
N LEU A 294 9.51 -4.25 3.02
CA LEU A 294 10.74 -3.55 2.73
C LEU A 294 11.20 -3.89 1.32
N HIS A 295 11.27 -2.88 0.45
CA HIS A 295 11.64 -3.01 -0.94
C HIS A 295 12.97 -2.33 -1.22
N LEU A 296 13.94 -3.10 -1.67
CA LEU A 296 15.25 -2.58 -2.09
C LEU A 296 15.30 -2.35 -3.60
N PRO A 297 16.10 -1.36 -4.06
CA PRO A 297 16.16 -1.05 -5.48
C PRO A 297 16.80 -2.21 -6.25
N LEU A 298 16.37 -2.38 -7.51
CA LEU A 298 17.00 -3.30 -8.44
C LEU A 298 18.45 -2.84 -8.69
N LEU A 299 19.42 -3.65 -8.28
CA LEU A 299 20.83 -3.38 -8.56
C LEU A 299 21.28 -4.21 -9.77
N GLY A 300 21.76 -3.49 -10.79
CA GLY A 300 22.44 -4.10 -11.93
C GLY A 300 23.83 -4.61 -11.56
N ARG A 301 24.45 -5.40 -12.44
CA ARG A 301 25.76 -6.04 -12.21
C ARG A 301 26.86 -5.10 -11.70
N GLN A 302 26.97 -3.90 -12.27
CA GLN A 302 28.02 -2.94 -11.87
C GLN A 302 27.72 -2.30 -10.51
N GLN A 303 26.46 -1.95 -10.27
CA GLN A 303 26.01 -1.41 -8.98
C GLN A 303 26.16 -2.46 -7.87
N TRP A 304 25.94 -3.74 -8.18
CA TRP A 304 26.18 -4.84 -7.23
C TRP A 304 27.67 -4.98 -6.85
N LYS A 305 28.58 -4.79 -7.81
CA LYS A 305 30.03 -4.74 -7.55
C LYS A 305 30.42 -3.53 -6.71
N GLN A 306 29.71 -2.42 -6.86
CA GLN A 306 29.89 -1.15 -6.13
C GLN A 306 28.74 -0.93 -5.12
N ARG A 307 28.32 -2.00 -4.44
CA ARG A 307 27.12 -1.95 -3.59
C ARG A 307 27.30 -1.10 -2.36
N LEU A 308 28.51 -0.93 -1.84
CA LEU A 308 28.78 -0.01 -0.73
C LEU A 308 28.51 1.43 -1.12
N GLU A 309 29.03 1.84 -2.28
CA GLU A 309 28.77 3.15 -2.85
C GLU A 309 27.29 3.32 -3.21
N SER A 310 26.62 2.23 -3.56
CA SER A 310 25.18 2.21 -3.81
C SER A 310 24.39 2.39 -2.51
N PHE A 311 24.72 1.67 -1.43
CA PHE A 311 24.12 1.81 -0.09
C PHE A 311 24.30 3.21 0.46
N ALA A 312 25.46 3.84 0.23
CA ALA A 312 25.71 5.23 0.62
C ALA A 312 24.74 6.23 -0.03
N ARG A 313 24.15 5.86 -1.17
CA ARG A 313 23.18 6.68 -1.92
C ARG A 313 21.74 6.20 -1.73
N MET A 314 21.54 5.18 -0.90
CA MET A 314 20.22 4.63 -0.63
C MET A 314 19.50 5.47 0.40
N GLU A 315 18.28 5.88 0.04
CA GLU A 315 17.39 6.60 0.94
C GLU A 315 16.10 5.80 1.11
N PRO A 316 15.83 5.28 2.33
CA PRO A 316 14.55 4.70 2.67
C PRO A 316 13.46 5.77 2.68
N SER A 317 12.33 5.47 2.05
CA SER A 317 11.14 6.31 2.05
C SER A 317 9.93 5.47 2.44
N VAL A 318 8.99 6.08 3.15
CA VAL A 318 7.75 5.42 3.56
C VAL A 318 6.64 5.84 2.63
N ASP A 319 6.04 4.88 1.94
CA ASP A 319 4.84 5.15 1.16
C ASP A 319 3.60 5.26 2.07
N SER A 320 2.48 5.67 1.49
CA SER A 320 1.24 5.86 2.26
C SER A 320 0.65 4.55 2.83
N SER A 321 1.05 3.41 2.25
CA SER A 321 0.54 2.07 2.55
C SER A 321 1.17 1.46 3.80
N GLY A 322 2.19 2.12 4.34
CA GLY A 322 2.98 1.60 5.43
C GLY A 322 4.04 0.61 4.97
N ARG A 323 4.66 0.86 3.81
CA ARG A 323 5.80 0.10 3.31
C ARG A 323 7.00 1.00 3.09
N ILE A 324 8.17 0.36 3.07
CA ILE A 324 9.45 1.05 2.89
C ILE A 324 9.95 0.77 1.47
N LEU A 325 10.14 1.83 0.71
CA LEU A 325 10.77 1.81 -0.60
C LEU A 325 12.14 2.48 -0.49
N VAL A 326 13.20 1.73 -0.77
CA VAL A 326 14.58 2.24 -0.78
C VAL A 326 14.98 2.56 -2.22
N TYR A 327 15.48 3.77 -2.43
CA TYR A 327 15.91 4.23 -3.76
C TYR A 327 17.38 4.59 -3.77
N SER A 328 18.06 4.32 -4.88
CA SER A 328 19.35 4.95 -5.18
C SER A 328 19.08 6.28 -5.92
N VAL A 329 19.27 7.42 -5.24
CA VAL A 329 19.31 8.80 -5.79
C VAL A 329 17.96 9.54 -6.01
N GLY A 330 17.92 10.82 -5.58
CA GLY A 330 17.18 11.99 -6.10
C GLY A 330 15.65 11.96 -6.26
N ALA A 331 14.93 12.93 -5.65
CA ALA A 331 13.45 13.02 -5.63
C ALA A 331 12.73 12.86 -6.99
N SER A 332 13.25 13.42 -8.10
CA SER A 332 12.63 13.29 -9.43
C SER A 332 12.78 11.89 -10.05
N GLN A 333 13.78 11.13 -9.62
CA GLN A 333 14.00 9.75 -10.06
C GLN A 333 13.19 8.74 -9.24
N GLN A 334 12.65 9.13 -8.08
CA GLN A 334 11.86 8.25 -7.21
C GLN A 334 10.61 7.71 -7.90
N ILE A 335 9.85 8.54 -8.63
CA ILE A 335 8.63 8.11 -9.34
C ILE A 335 8.97 7.07 -10.43
N ILE A 336 10.05 7.31 -11.18
CA ILE A 336 10.51 6.40 -12.24
C ILE A 336 10.99 5.08 -11.62
N SER A 337 11.88 5.16 -10.63
CA SER A 337 12.42 4.00 -9.93
C SER A 337 11.32 3.16 -9.28
N ARG A 338 10.34 3.80 -8.65
CA ARG A 338 9.16 3.15 -8.07
C ARG A 338 8.33 2.43 -9.11
N ASN A 339 7.94 3.10 -10.19
CA ASN A 339 7.09 2.47 -11.21
C ASN A 339 7.82 1.32 -11.90
N ASN A 340 9.13 1.48 -12.14
CA ASN A 340 9.97 0.41 -12.66
C ASN A 340 9.98 -0.78 -11.68
N TYR A 341 10.15 -0.51 -10.39
CA TYR A 341 10.14 -1.53 -9.34
C TYR A 341 8.79 -2.26 -9.27
N GLN A 342 7.65 -1.55 -9.22
CA GLN A 342 6.31 -2.15 -9.19
C GLN A 342 6.04 -3.01 -10.44
N SER A 343 6.47 -2.56 -11.61
CA SER A 343 6.37 -3.33 -12.87
C SER A 343 7.22 -4.60 -12.84
N VAL A 344 8.45 -4.51 -12.33
CA VAL A 344 9.37 -5.65 -12.19
C VAL A 344 8.89 -6.62 -11.10
N LEU A 345 8.31 -6.12 -10.02
CA LEU A 345 7.74 -6.91 -8.92
C LEU A 345 6.48 -7.66 -9.39
N ALA A 346 5.60 -7.01 -10.16
CA ALA A 346 4.45 -7.67 -10.80
C ALA A 346 4.88 -8.90 -11.64
N LEU A 347 6.05 -8.80 -12.26
CA LEU A 347 6.66 -9.84 -13.07
C LEU A 347 7.39 -10.90 -12.23
N ALA A 348 8.25 -10.48 -11.31
CA ALA A 348 9.15 -11.36 -10.56
C ALA A 348 8.45 -12.09 -9.41
N GLY A 349 7.54 -11.43 -8.70
CA GLY A 349 6.79 -12.06 -7.61
C GLY A 349 5.80 -13.13 -8.10
N SER A 350 5.45 -13.09 -9.39
CA SER A 350 4.64 -14.13 -10.02
C SER A 350 5.44 -15.43 -10.23
N LEU A 351 6.74 -15.32 -10.52
CA LEU A 351 7.63 -16.45 -10.81
C LEU A 351 8.14 -17.09 -9.51
N ARG A 352 7.44 -18.13 -9.07
CA ARG A 352 7.91 -19.11 -8.06
C ARG A 352 9.06 -19.96 -8.62
N VAL A 353 10.16 -19.34 -9.04
CA VAL A 353 11.29 -20.09 -9.61
C VAL A 353 12.03 -20.82 -8.48
N GLY A 354 11.80 -22.12 -8.38
CA GLY A 354 12.71 -23.07 -7.74
C GLY A 354 12.72 -23.15 -6.22
N ARG A 355 12.03 -22.27 -5.47
CA ARG A 355 11.95 -22.38 -4.00
C ARG A 355 10.57 -22.90 -3.58
N ARG A 356 10.52 -24.12 -3.02
CA ARG A 356 9.38 -24.60 -2.25
C ARG A 356 9.21 -23.63 -1.08
N GLU A 357 8.02 -23.06 -0.93
CA GLU A 357 7.62 -22.19 0.20
C GLU A 357 8.16 -20.76 0.21
N SER A 358 8.10 -20.05 -0.92
CA SER A 358 8.01 -18.59 -0.84
C SER A 358 6.59 -18.22 -0.36
N SER A 359 6.43 -17.94 0.93
CA SER A 359 5.26 -17.28 1.54
C SER A 359 5.27 -15.77 1.23
N ALA A 360 5.65 -15.41 0.00
CA ALA A 360 5.94 -14.03 -0.34
C ALA A 360 4.67 -13.20 -0.49
N ASN A 361 4.31 -12.54 0.59
CA ASN A 361 3.19 -11.62 0.62
C ASN A 361 3.72 -10.20 0.37
N PHE A 362 3.57 -9.75 -0.86
CA PHE A 362 3.89 -8.39 -1.28
C PHE A 362 2.64 -7.73 -1.88
N THR A 363 2.61 -6.40 -1.87
CA THR A 363 1.48 -5.65 -2.42
C THR A 363 1.89 -4.92 -3.70
N LEU A 364 1.05 -4.95 -4.74
CA LEU A 364 1.19 -4.02 -5.87
C LEU A 364 0.33 -2.79 -5.55
N SER A 365 0.92 -1.60 -5.58
CA SER A 365 0.21 -0.38 -5.14
C SER A 365 0.41 0.81 -6.06
N TYR A 366 -0.54 1.73 -5.98
CA TYR A 366 -0.45 3.09 -6.51
C TYR A 366 -0.88 4.09 -5.44
N TRP A 367 -0.29 5.28 -5.44
CA TRP A 367 -0.81 6.40 -4.67
C TRP A 367 -0.69 7.71 -5.43
N ASP A 368 -1.57 8.63 -5.10
CA ASP A 368 -1.68 9.99 -5.60
C ASP A 368 -1.86 10.95 -4.40
N GLU A 369 -1.14 12.07 -4.40
CA GLU A 369 -1.26 13.11 -3.37
C GLU A 369 -1.40 14.47 -4.04
N ARG A 370 -2.37 15.24 -3.56
CA ARG A 370 -2.73 16.52 -4.18
C ARG A 370 -3.32 17.47 -3.16
N GLN A 371 -3.21 18.75 -3.47
CA GLN A 371 -3.99 19.78 -2.81
C GLN A 371 -5.20 20.13 -3.66
N ALA A 372 -6.38 20.14 -3.05
CA ALA A 372 -7.62 20.57 -3.67
C ALA A 372 -8.21 21.75 -2.88
N PRO A 373 -8.64 22.84 -3.54
CA PRO A 373 -9.37 23.90 -2.85
C PRO A 373 -10.59 23.33 -2.13
N VAL A 374 -10.80 23.75 -0.88
CA VAL A 374 -11.86 23.26 0.00
C VAL A 374 -13.26 23.36 -0.66
N SER A 375 -13.52 24.43 -1.42
CA SER A 375 -14.79 24.63 -2.14
C SER A 375 -15.04 23.63 -3.29
N GLN A 376 -13.99 22.96 -3.77
CA GLN A 376 -13.99 22.11 -4.94
C GLN A 376 -13.77 20.63 -4.58
N ALA A 377 -13.18 20.34 -3.43
CA ALA A 377 -12.70 19.02 -3.03
C ALA A 377 -13.75 17.90 -3.21
N ALA A 378 -14.96 18.07 -2.65
CA ALA A 378 -16.01 17.06 -2.75
C ALA A 378 -16.37 16.72 -4.21
N ARG A 379 -16.52 17.75 -5.06
CA ARG A 379 -16.88 17.60 -6.48
C ARG A 379 -15.76 17.02 -7.32
N LEU A 380 -14.52 17.38 -7.01
CA LEU A 380 -13.33 16.87 -7.68
C LEU A 380 -13.10 15.38 -7.36
N LEU A 381 -13.37 14.97 -6.13
CA LEU A 381 -13.14 13.60 -5.66
C LEU A 381 -14.30 12.63 -5.94
N ALA A 382 -15.53 13.12 -6.08
CA ALA A 382 -16.72 12.27 -6.23
C ALA A 382 -16.57 11.14 -7.26
N PRO A 383 -16.05 11.36 -8.50
CA PRO A 383 -15.88 10.28 -9.47
C PRO A 383 -14.91 9.18 -8.99
N VAL A 384 -13.85 9.58 -8.29
CA VAL A 384 -12.82 8.65 -7.79
C VAL A 384 -13.35 7.89 -6.58
N LEU A 385 -14.07 8.55 -5.67
CA LEU A 385 -14.70 7.91 -4.52
C LEU A 385 -15.71 6.84 -4.97
N ALA A 386 -16.53 7.15 -5.97
CA ALA A 386 -17.50 6.22 -6.53
C ALA A 386 -16.82 5.03 -7.23
N ALA A 387 -15.75 5.27 -7.99
CA ALA A 387 -15.04 4.22 -8.72
C ALA A 387 -14.37 3.18 -7.81
N TYR A 388 -13.98 3.59 -6.60
CA TYR A 388 -13.35 2.72 -5.60
C TYR A 388 -14.27 2.35 -4.45
N GLU A 389 -15.58 2.50 -4.62
CA GLU A 389 -16.60 2.03 -3.67
C GLU A 389 -16.40 2.59 -2.25
N PHE A 390 -15.85 3.80 -2.13
CA PHE A 390 -15.90 4.53 -0.86
C PHE A 390 -17.38 4.80 -0.52
N SER A 391 -17.73 4.68 0.76
CA SER A 391 -19.11 4.90 1.20
C SER A 391 -19.61 6.30 0.83
N GLU A 392 -20.90 6.46 0.55
CA GLU A 392 -21.50 7.79 0.31
C GLU A 392 -21.30 8.77 1.48
N GLN A 393 -20.96 8.23 2.66
CA GLN A 393 -20.60 8.98 3.84
C GLN A 393 -19.26 9.72 3.66
N ALA A 394 -18.32 9.19 2.87
CA ALA A 394 -17.04 9.83 2.56
C ALA A 394 -17.23 11.19 1.86
N GLY A 395 -18.09 11.25 0.84
CA GLY A 395 -18.41 12.49 0.13
C GLY A 395 -19.04 13.54 1.04
N ARG A 396 -20.04 13.12 1.83
CA ARG A 396 -20.71 13.99 2.81
C ARG A 396 -19.78 14.50 3.90
N TRP A 397 -18.83 13.67 4.34
CA TRP A 397 -17.81 14.09 5.30
C TRP A 397 -16.95 15.20 4.72
N ILE A 398 -16.48 15.06 3.48
CA ILE A 398 -15.67 16.09 2.82
C ILE A 398 -16.46 17.40 2.75
N GLU A 399 -17.73 17.35 2.34
CA GLU A 399 -18.59 18.54 2.28
C GLU A 399 -18.75 19.23 3.65
N SER A 400 -19.02 18.46 4.70
CA SER A 400 -19.17 18.97 6.07
C SER A 400 -17.86 19.53 6.63
N ALA A 401 -16.75 18.80 6.49
CA ALA A 401 -15.44 19.22 6.96
C ALA A 401 -14.94 20.48 6.24
N CYS A 402 -15.34 20.65 4.98
CA CYS A 402 -15.01 21.80 4.15
C CYS A 402 -15.97 23.00 4.35
N ALA A 403 -17.16 22.78 4.94
CA ALA A 403 -18.18 23.81 5.08
C ALA A 403 -17.66 25.00 5.91
N GLY A 404 -17.77 26.21 5.35
CA GLY A 404 -17.32 27.45 6.01
C GLY A 404 -15.80 27.61 6.15
N ARG A 405 -14.99 26.68 5.62
CA ARG A 405 -13.52 26.76 5.64
C ARG A 405 -12.97 27.30 4.33
N THR A 406 -11.75 27.82 4.38
CA THR A 406 -10.98 28.28 3.22
C THR A 406 -9.61 27.61 3.20
N GLY A 407 -8.93 27.65 2.05
CA GLY A 407 -7.63 27.01 1.85
C GLY A 407 -7.72 25.71 1.06
N ASN A 408 -6.74 24.84 1.27
CA ASN A 408 -6.57 23.60 0.52
C ASN A 408 -6.69 22.38 1.44
N LEU A 409 -7.50 21.42 1.00
CA LEU A 409 -7.52 20.06 1.52
C LEU A 409 -6.36 19.29 0.88
N ASN A 410 -5.45 18.74 1.69
CA ASN A 410 -4.51 17.73 1.19
C ASN A 410 -5.24 16.39 1.12
N VAL A 411 -5.27 15.83 -0.08
CA VAL A 411 -5.91 14.57 -0.43
C VAL A 411 -4.83 13.61 -0.84
N ARG A 412 -4.77 12.46 -0.18
CA ARG A 412 -3.92 11.36 -0.57
C ARG A 412 -4.77 10.10 -0.73
N LEU A 413 -4.76 9.55 -1.94
CA LEU A 413 -5.47 8.32 -2.28
C LEU A 413 -4.47 7.24 -2.64
N GLU A 414 -4.69 6.06 -2.11
CA GLU A 414 -3.90 4.88 -2.37
C GLU A 414 -4.78 3.74 -2.85
N LEU A 415 -4.25 2.92 -3.74
CA LEU A 415 -4.82 1.69 -4.24
C LEU A 415 -3.82 0.56 -4.07
N ALA A 416 -4.26 -0.60 -3.64
CA ALA A 416 -3.41 -1.76 -3.43
C ALA A 416 -4.13 -3.08 -3.79
N VAL A 417 -3.39 -4.01 -4.40
CA VAL A 417 -3.82 -5.39 -4.67
C VAL A 417 -2.81 -6.39 -4.12
N PRO A 418 -3.26 -7.52 -3.56
CA PRO A 418 -2.37 -8.53 -2.96
C PRO A 418 -1.53 -9.27 -4.02
N ASP A 419 -0.45 -9.89 -3.55
CA ASP A 419 0.39 -10.84 -4.31
C ASP A 419 -0.44 -11.94 -4.99
N SER A 420 -1.49 -12.44 -4.32
CA SER A 420 -2.37 -13.46 -4.86
C SER A 420 -3.01 -13.02 -6.17
N ALA A 421 -3.39 -11.75 -6.27
CA ALA A 421 -3.89 -11.16 -7.52
C ALA A 421 -2.76 -11.01 -8.56
N VAL A 422 -1.56 -10.65 -8.14
CA VAL A 422 -0.38 -10.52 -9.01
C VAL A 422 0.04 -11.88 -9.59
N SER A 423 -0.06 -12.96 -8.81
CA SER A 423 0.25 -14.33 -9.24
C SER A 423 -0.61 -14.79 -10.41
N ALA A 424 -1.80 -14.19 -10.60
CA ALA A 424 -2.67 -14.47 -11.73
C ALA A 424 -2.01 -14.14 -13.08
N TRP A 425 -1.01 -13.25 -13.13
CA TRP A 425 -0.26 -12.96 -14.36
C TRP A 425 0.49 -14.19 -14.90
N LEU A 426 0.96 -15.11 -14.06
CA LEU A 426 1.54 -16.38 -14.53
C LEU A 426 0.52 -17.35 -15.09
N GLN A 427 -0.71 -17.27 -14.58
CA GLN A 427 -1.83 -18.10 -15.01
C GLN A 427 -2.61 -17.43 -16.15
N ALA A 428 -2.15 -16.27 -16.62
CA ALA A 428 -2.76 -15.59 -17.74
C ALA A 428 -2.66 -16.46 -19.00
N PRO A 429 -3.75 -16.56 -19.79
CA PRO A 429 -3.78 -17.41 -20.98
C PRO A 429 -2.86 -16.88 -22.09
N GLY A 430 -2.20 -17.79 -22.80
CA GLY A 430 -1.53 -17.50 -24.06
C GLY A 430 -2.51 -17.31 -25.23
N GLU A 431 -2.05 -16.74 -26.35
CA GLU A 431 -2.89 -16.39 -27.53
C GLU A 431 -3.74 -17.54 -28.10
N ARG A 432 -3.31 -18.77 -27.88
CA ARG A 432 -3.96 -19.99 -28.40
C ARG A 432 -4.96 -20.61 -27.42
N GLU A 433 -5.03 -20.10 -26.20
CA GLU A 433 -5.90 -20.66 -25.17
C GLU A 433 -7.33 -20.10 -25.27
N PRO A 434 -8.38 -20.91 -25.00
CA PRO A 434 -9.76 -20.45 -25.11
C PRO A 434 -10.10 -19.23 -24.24
N ALA A 435 -9.47 -19.14 -23.05
CA ALA A 435 -9.70 -18.05 -22.10
C ALA A 435 -9.01 -16.73 -22.50
N PHE A 436 -8.22 -16.70 -23.58
CA PHE A 436 -7.45 -15.55 -24.02
C PHE A 436 -8.34 -14.31 -24.19
N PHE A 437 -9.33 -14.40 -25.08
CA PHE A 437 -10.12 -13.23 -25.44
C PHE A 437 -10.89 -12.68 -24.25
N GLU A 438 -11.54 -13.53 -23.45
CA GLU A 438 -12.30 -13.13 -22.27
C GLU A 438 -11.42 -12.42 -21.23
N THR A 439 -10.22 -12.94 -20.98
CA THR A 439 -9.30 -12.40 -19.99
C THR A 439 -8.80 -11.02 -20.40
N TYR A 440 -8.29 -10.87 -21.62
CA TYR A 440 -7.76 -9.58 -22.07
C TYR A 440 -8.86 -8.57 -22.42
N ALA A 441 -10.09 -9.02 -22.72
CA ALA A 441 -11.25 -8.14 -22.82
C ALA A 441 -11.59 -7.48 -21.48
N ARG A 442 -11.51 -8.23 -20.37
CA ARG A 442 -11.69 -7.68 -19.00
C ARG A 442 -10.60 -6.67 -18.64
N ILE A 443 -9.33 -7.04 -18.86
CA ILE A 443 -8.18 -6.14 -18.63
C ILE A 443 -8.35 -4.86 -19.44
N SER A 444 -8.66 -4.97 -20.74
CA SER A 444 -8.83 -3.83 -21.62
C SER A 444 -9.90 -2.86 -21.14
N LYS A 445 -11.08 -3.37 -20.73
CA LYS A 445 -12.16 -2.54 -20.20
C LYS A 445 -11.74 -1.81 -18.92
N ALA A 446 -11.06 -2.50 -18.01
CA ALA A 446 -10.61 -1.91 -16.75
C ALA A 446 -9.57 -0.80 -16.97
N VAL A 447 -8.57 -1.05 -17.81
CA VAL A 447 -7.53 -0.07 -18.16
C VAL A 447 -8.14 1.17 -18.83
N GLN A 448 -9.05 0.97 -19.78
CA GLN A 448 -9.75 2.07 -20.45
C GLN A 448 -10.64 2.88 -19.51
N ALA A 449 -11.34 2.22 -18.58
CA ALA A 449 -12.14 2.89 -17.56
C ALA A 449 -11.24 3.70 -16.61
N ALA A 450 -10.13 3.11 -16.18
CA ALA A 450 -9.15 3.76 -15.32
C ALA A 450 -8.52 4.99 -15.98
N MET A 451 -8.15 4.92 -17.26
CA MET A 451 -7.64 6.08 -18.01
C MET A 451 -8.68 7.20 -18.11
N ARG A 452 -9.94 6.88 -18.36
CA ARG A 452 -11.04 7.87 -18.43
C ARG A 452 -11.37 8.50 -17.08
N LEU A 453 -11.04 7.83 -15.97
CA LEU A 453 -11.18 8.38 -14.63
C LEU A 453 -9.96 9.22 -14.23
N TRP A 454 -8.78 8.61 -14.27
CA TRP A 454 -7.56 9.18 -13.67
C TRP A 454 -6.90 10.23 -14.54
N LEU A 455 -6.92 10.11 -15.86
CA LEU A 455 -6.27 11.11 -16.70
C LEU A 455 -6.97 12.48 -16.59
N PRO A 456 -8.32 12.59 -16.70
CA PRO A 456 -9.01 13.85 -16.45
C PRO A 456 -8.87 14.33 -15.01
N TYR A 457 -8.96 13.43 -14.02
CA TYR A 457 -8.73 13.78 -12.63
C TYR A 457 -7.35 14.42 -12.43
N VAL A 458 -6.28 13.80 -12.94
CA VAL A 458 -4.91 14.32 -12.85
C VAL A 458 -4.74 15.59 -13.66
N TYR A 459 -5.26 15.62 -14.89
CA TYR A 459 -5.11 16.76 -15.77
C TYR A 459 -5.86 17.99 -15.24
N PHE A 460 -7.10 17.87 -14.79
CA PHE A 460 -7.95 19.00 -14.39
C PHE A 460 -7.85 19.39 -12.90
N SER A 461 -6.86 18.89 -12.16
CA SER A 461 -6.58 19.43 -10.81
C SER A 461 -6.16 20.89 -10.82
N ASP A 462 -5.56 21.29 -11.93
CA ASP A 462 -5.25 22.66 -12.23
C ASP A 462 -6.45 23.21 -13.02
N ILE A 463 -7.29 23.95 -12.32
CA ILE A 463 -8.58 24.42 -12.82
C ILE A 463 -8.45 25.34 -14.03
N GLU A 464 -7.30 26.02 -14.18
CA GLU A 464 -7.02 26.90 -15.31
C GLU A 464 -6.93 26.12 -16.62
N ARG A 465 -6.72 24.80 -16.58
CA ARG A 465 -6.68 23.96 -17.78
C ARG A 465 -8.02 23.83 -18.47
N TYR A 466 -9.14 24.13 -17.80
CA TYR A 466 -10.44 24.26 -18.46
C TYR A 466 -10.51 25.48 -19.39
N GLU A 467 -9.60 26.45 -19.29
CA GLU A 467 -9.56 27.61 -20.18
C GLU A 467 -8.89 27.29 -21.53
N THR A 468 -8.06 26.24 -21.58
CA THR A 468 -7.39 25.80 -22.82
C THR A 468 -8.32 24.87 -23.61
N LEU A 469 -9.36 25.42 -24.24
CA LEU A 469 -10.45 24.66 -24.87
C LEU A 469 -9.97 23.60 -25.89
N ASP A 470 -8.96 23.92 -26.70
CA ASP A 470 -8.38 22.98 -27.69
C ASP A 470 -7.80 21.71 -27.04
N ALA A 471 -7.34 21.80 -25.79
CA ALA A 471 -6.85 20.66 -25.01
C ALA A 471 -7.89 20.14 -24.01
N ALA A 472 -8.84 20.95 -23.56
CA ALA A 472 -9.82 20.50 -22.58
C ALA A 472 -10.95 19.70 -23.25
N PHE A 473 -11.49 20.18 -24.38
CA PHE A 473 -12.63 19.53 -25.05
C PHE A 473 -12.35 18.09 -25.49
N PRO A 474 -11.21 17.75 -26.12
CA PRO A 474 -10.93 16.36 -26.48
C PRO A 474 -10.85 15.42 -25.26
N LEU A 475 -10.31 15.91 -24.14
CA LEU A 475 -10.20 15.13 -22.91
C LEU A 475 -11.56 14.92 -22.23
N VAL A 476 -12.43 15.94 -22.22
CA VAL A 476 -13.81 15.81 -21.70
C VAL A 476 -14.64 14.87 -22.56
N VAL A 477 -14.50 14.93 -23.90
CA VAL A 477 -15.16 13.97 -24.80
C VAL A 477 -14.62 12.56 -24.57
N TYR A 478 -13.31 12.40 -24.38
CA TYR A 478 -12.70 11.12 -24.02
C TYR A 478 -13.23 10.58 -22.68
N GLN A 479 -13.30 11.42 -21.65
CA GLN A 479 -13.86 11.09 -20.34
C GLN A 479 -15.32 10.62 -20.42
N ALA A 480 -16.14 11.30 -21.22
CA ALA A 480 -17.54 10.95 -21.42
C ALA A 480 -17.73 9.66 -22.27
N SER A 481 -16.69 9.20 -22.97
CA SER A 481 -16.79 7.99 -23.78
C SER A 481 -16.82 6.72 -22.91
N PRO A 482 -17.62 5.69 -23.24
CA PRO A 482 -17.46 4.40 -22.59
C PRO A 482 -16.17 3.70 -23.05
N PRO A 483 -15.59 2.81 -22.21
CA PRO A 483 -14.60 1.84 -22.66
C PRO A 483 -15.11 1.08 -23.89
N PHE A 484 -14.18 0.72 -24.78
CA PHE A 484 -14.53 -0.11 -25.94
C PHE A 484 -15.16 -1.42 -25.48
N ASN A 485 -16.20 -1.88 -26.19
CA ASN A 485 -16.76 -3.19 -25.96
C ASN A 485 -16.08 -4.21 -26.90
N PRO A 486 -15.17 -5.06 -26.40
CA PRO A 486 -14.39 -5.97 -27.23
C PRO A 486 -15.29 -6.89 -28.04
N LYS A 487 -14.91 -7.13 -29.30
CA LYS A 487 -15.63 -8.03 -30.21
C LYS A 487 -14.79 -9.27 -30.48
N PRO A 488 -15.39 -10.46 -30.64
CA PRO A 488 -14.66 -11.67 -30.99
C PRO A 488 -13.97 -11.46 -32.36
N LYS A 489 -12.65 -11.19 -32.31
CA LYS A 489 -11.65 -11.00 -33.41
C LYS A 489 -10.44 -10.15 -32.95
N TYR A 490 -10.08 -10.19 -31.66
CA TYR A 490 -8.92 -9.48 -31.09
C TYR A 490 -9.01 -7.94 -31.05
N ASP A 491 -10.18 -7.36 -31.29
CA ASP A 491 -10.40 -5.92 -31.08
C ASP A 491 -10.60 -5.65 -29.59
N PHE A 492 -9.62 -5.00 -28.95
CA PHE A 492 -9.71 -4.63 -27.54
C PHE A 492 -9.99 -3.13 -27.33
N TYR A 493 -9.84 -2.29 -28.34
CA TYR A 493 -9.88 -0.83 -28.25
C TYR A 493 -10.52 -0.19 -29.49
N TYR A 494 -10.78 1.11 -29.42
CA TYR A 494 -11.27 1.87 -30.59
C TYR A 494 -10.15 2.05 -31.62
N ASP A 495 -10.38 1.57 -32.84
CA ASP A 495 -9.51 1.84 -33.97
C ASP A 495 -9.80 3.24 -34.54
N VAL A 496 -8.81 4.14 -34.47
CA VAL A 496 -8.89 5.52 -34.97
C VAL A 496 -8.89 5.63 -36.49
N THR A 497 -8.44 4.58 -37.18
CA THR A 497 -8.45 4.50 -38.65
C THR A 497 -9.77 3.99 -39.20
N SER A 498 -10.59 3.35 -38.36
CA SER A 498 -11.90 2.83 -38.72
C SER A 498 -13.01 3.86 -38.51
N GLU A 499 -13.60 4.33 -39.60
CA GLU A 499 -14.75 5.25 -39.57
C GLU A 499 -15.92 4.68 -38.74
N ARG A 500 -16.17 3.37 -38.85
CA ARG A 500 -17.23 2.69 -38.10
C ARG A 500 -16.95 2.69 -36.59
N SER A 501 -15.70 2.45 -36.20
CA SER A 501 -15.25 2.49 -34.81
C SER A 501 -15.44 3.90 -34.23
N MET A 502 -14.96 4.93 -34.95
CA MET A 502 -15.06 6.32 -34.53
C MET A 502 -16.50 6.83 -34.50
N ALA A 503 -17.34 6.44 -35.46
CA ALA A 503 -18.77 6.76 -35.43
C ALA A 503 -19.47 6.17 -34.20
N SER A 504 -19.10 4.95 -33.80
CA SER A 504 -19.59 4.32 -32.57
C SER A 504 -19.10 5.06 -31.32
N PHE A 505 -17.82 5.44 -31.29
CA PHE A 505 -17.22 6.23 -30.21
C PHE A 505 -17.98 7.54 -29.98
N TYR A 506 -18.16 8.35 -31.02
CA TYR A 506 -18.82 9.65 -30.89
C TYR A 506 -20.29 9.52 -30.51
N ARG A 507 -21.01 8.54 -31.09
CA ARG A 507 -22.41 8.29 -30.74
C ARG A 507 -22.57 7.91 -29.27
N ALA A 508 -21.66 7.08 -28.74
CA ALA A 508 -21.71 6.67 -27.35
C ALA A 508 -21.34 7.83 -26.41
N SER A 509 -20.30 8.59 -26.76
CA SER A 509 -19.86 9.78 -26.01
C SER A 509 -20.94 10.86 -25.93
N ALA A 510 -21.68 11.08 -27.03
CA ALA A 510 -22.75 12.07 -27.09
C ALA A 510 -23.88 11.85 -26.08
N ARG A 511 -24.09 10.61 -25.63
CA ARG A 511 -25.14 10.28 -24.65
C ARG A 511 -24.76 10.69 -23.22
N ARG A 512 -23.47 10.68 -22.89
CA ARG A 512 -22.94 10.92 -21.53
C ARG A 512 -22.34 12.30 -21.36
N LEU A 513 -21.97 12.94 -22.48
CA LEU A 513 -21.33 14.26 -22.46
C LEU A 513 -22.17 15.32 -21.73
N PRO A 514 -23.51 15.42 -21.87
CA PRO A 514 -24.29 16.42 -21.15
C PRO A 514 -24.15 16.34 -19.62
N ASP A 515 -24.15 15.12 -19.06
CA ASP A 515 -24.01 14.90 -17.62
C ASP A 515 -22.61 15.27 -17.13
N GLU A 516 -21.58 14.92 -17.91
CA GLU A 516 -20.20 15.28 -17.61
C GLU A 516 -19.99 16.81 -17.67
N LEU A 517 -20.60 17.46 -18.66
CA LEU A 517 -20.60 18.91 -18.80
C LEU A 517 -21.31 19.60 -17.63
N ALA A 518 -22.47 19.10 -17.20
CA ALA A 518 -23.17 19.64 -16.03
C ALA A 518 -22.30 19.59 -14.76
N ARG A 519 -21.58 18.47 -14.57
CA ARG A 519 -20.65 18.31 -13.44
C ARG A 519 -19.49 19.32 -13.51
N ILE A 520 -18.89 19.50 -14.69
CA ILE A 520 -17.78 20.45 -14.91
C ILE A 520 -18.26 21.90 -14.75
N GLU A 521 -19.43 22.25 -15.29
CA GLU A 521 -20.03 23.57 -15.15
C GLU A 521 -20.22 23.92 -13.66
N GLN A 522 -20.79 23.00 -12.87
CA GLN A 522 -20.95 23.19 -11.43
C GLN A 522 -19.61 23.34 -10.69
N LEU A 523 -18.59 22.55 -11.06
CA LEU A 523 -17.24 22.67 -10.49
C LEU A 523 -16.64 24.06 -10.76
N LEU A 524 -16.76 24.55 -12.00
CA LEU A 524 -16.23 25.86 -12.41
C LEU A 524 -17.01 27.01 -11.77
N LEU A 525 -18.33 26.89 -11.64
CA LEU A 525 -19.15 27.87 -10.91
C LEU A 525 -18.76 27.94 -9.43
N ALA A 526 -18.56 26.80 -8.77
CA ALA A 526 -18.10 26.74 -7.37
C ALA A 526 -16.69 27.36 -7.19
N ALA A 527 -15.88 27.38 -8.25
CA ALA A 527 -14.58 28.04 -8.27
C ALA A 527 -14.62 29.53 -8.68
N GLY A 528 -15.81 30.10 -8.92
CA GLY A 528 -15.96 31.49 -9.38
C GLY A 528 -15.56 31.72 -10.84
N ARG A 529 -15.38 30.66 -11.64
CA ARG A 529 -14.98 30.73 -13.06
C ARG A 529 -16.21 30.77 -13.98
N THR A 530 -17.11 31.74 -13.77
CA THR A 530 -18.40 31.81 -14.48
C THR A 530 -18.27 31.90 -16.01
N ARG A 531 -17.27 32.65 -16.51
CA ARG A 531 -17.02 32.75 -17.96
C ARG A 531 -16.60 31.41 -18.56
N THR A 532 -15.68 30.72 -17.88
CA THR A 532 -15.20 29.40 -18.31
C THR A 532 -16.32 28.36 -18.22
N ALA A 533 -17.13 28.40 -17.16
CA ALA A 533 -18.26 27.49 -16.94
C ALA A 533 -19.27 27.52 -18.10
N ALA A 534 -19.55 28.69 -18.68
CA ALA A 534 -20.47 28.82 -19.81
C ALA A 534 -20.07 27.98 -21.04
N TYR A 535 -18.77 27.77 -21.28
CA TYR A 535 -18.30 26.89 -22.37
C TYR A 535 -18.59 25.41 -22.11
N TYR A 536 -18.84 25.03 -20.87
CA TYR A 536 -19.15 23.67 -20.43
C TYR A 536 -20.62 23.46 -20.09
N SER A 537 -21.52 24.37 -20.49
CA SER A 537 -22.94 24.16 -20.31
C SER A 537 -23.40 22.89 -21.06
N PRO A 538 -24.33 22.07 -20.51
CA PRO A 538 -24.87 20.89 -21.20
C PRO A 538 -25.42 21.18 -22.61
N ALA A 539 -25.92 22.41 -22.84
CA ALA A 539 -26.39 22.86 -24.14
C ALA A 539 -25.28 22.90 -25.21
N CYS A 540 -24.02 23.05 -24.80
CA CYS A 540 -22.85 23.11 -25.68
C CYS A 540 -22.36 21.73 -26.14
N ALA A 541 -22.91 20.62 -25.62
CA ALA A 541 -22.44 19.26 -25.88
C ALA A 541 -22.24 18.95 -27.38
N ARG A 542 -23.21 19.31 -28.22
CA ARG A 542 -23.13 19.09 -29.67
C ARG A 542 -22.01 19.90 -30.32
N SER A 543 -21.89 21.18 -29.97
CA SER A 543 -20.84 22.07 -30.49
C SER A 543 -19.44 21.59 -30.09
N ILE A 544 -19.29 21.10 -28.86
CA ILE A 544 -18.02 20.54 -28.37
C ILE A 544 -17.66 19.28 -29.17
N LEU A 545 -18.60 18.36 -29.37
CA LEU A 545 -18.38 17.15 -30.17
C LEU A 545 -18.00 17.50 -31.61
N ASP A 546 -18.72 18.40 -32.25
CA ASP A 546 -18.44 18.84 -33.62
C ASP A 546 -17.04 19.48 -33.71
N SER A 547 -16.64 20.27 -32.70
CA SER A 547 -15.31 20.86 -32.61
C SER A 547 -14.20 19.80 -32.51
N VAL A 548 -14.38 18.81 -31.64
CA VAL A 548 -13.42 17.71 -31.46
C VAL A 548 -13.34 16.84 -32.71
N GLN A 549 -14.48 16.57 -33.39
CA GLN A 549 -14.51 15.84 -34.66
C GLN A 549 -13.72 16.55 -35.76
N ARG A 550 -13.78 17.88 -35.84
CA ARG A 550 -13.01 18.67 -36.82
C ARG A 550 -11.51 18.69 -36.51
N ARG A 551 -11.13 18.59 -35.24
CA ARG A 551 -9.73 18.64 -34.77
C ARG A 551 -9.41 17.46 -33.84
N PRO A 552 -9.41 16.22 -34.33
CA PRO A 552 -9.40 15.05 -33.46
C PRO A 552 -8.00 14.64 -32.97
N ARG A 553 -6.94 15.39 -33.31
CA ARG A 553 -5.54 14.99 -33.07
C ARG A 553 -5.25 14.55 -31.63
N LEU A 554 -5.69 15.34 -30.65
CA LEU A 554 -5.47 15.01 -29.23
C LEU A 554 -6.33 13.84 -28.77
N LEU A 555 -7.57 13.72 -29.26
CA LEU A 555 -8.43 12.57 -28.99
C LEU A 555 -7.85 11.28 -29.58
N HIS A 556 -7.40 11.31 -30.84
CA HIS A 556 -6.77 10.17 -31.49
C HIS A 556 -5.50 9.74 -30.75
N SER A 557 -4.71 10.70 -30.25
CA SER A 557 -3.54 10.39 -29.41
C SER A 557 -3.92 9.60 -28.16
N LEU A 558 -5.04 9.92 -27.52
CA LEU A 558 -5.53 9.19 -26.34
C LEU A 558 -5.99 7.77 -26.70
N LEU A 559 -6.74 7.61 -27.81
CA LEU A 559 -7.22 6.30 -28.25
C LEU A 559 -6.09 5.38 -28.73
N VAL A 560 -5.07 5.94 -29.38
CA VAL A 560 -3.84 5.21 -29.73
C VAL A 560 -3.06 4.82 -28.47
N ALA A 561 -3.00 5.70 -27.47
CA ALA A 561 -2.37 5.35 -26.20
C ALA A 561 -3.11 4.23 -25.46
N ASP A 562 -4.45 4.22 -25.46
CA ASP A 562 -5.24 3.09 -24.95
C ASP A 562 -4.80 1.78 -25.63
N ALA A 563 -4.72 1.78 -26.97
CA ALA A 563 -4.29 0.62 -27.76
C ALA A 563 -2.89 0.13 -27.39
N ASP A 564 -1.91 1.03 -27.34
CA ASP A 564 -0.51 0.72 -27.01
C ASP A 564 -0.39 0.13 -25.59
N LEU A 565 -1.09 0.71 -24.60
CA LEU A 565 -1.06 0.26 -23.21
C LEU A 565 -1.70 -1.12 -23.06
N ILE A 566 -2.84 -1.36 -23.72
CA ILE A 566 -3.51 -2.66 -23.72
C ILE A 566 -2.62 -3.71 -24.38
N GLU A 567 -2.01 -3.41 -25.54
CA GLU A 567 -1.13 -4.33 -26.24
C GLU A 567 0.08 -4.72 -25.38
N ALA A 568 0.67 -3.76 -24.65
CA ALA A 568 1.75 -4.05 -23.70
C ALA A 568 1.31 -5.01 -22.58
N LEU A 569 0.09 -4.88 -22.06
CA LEU A 569 -0.47 -5.76 -21.04
C LEU A 569 -0.89 -7.14 -21.59
N VAL A 570 -1.33 -7.22 -22.84
CA VAL A 570 -1.55 -8.51 -23.51
C VAL A 570 -0.23 -9.26 -23.66
N LYS A 571 0.81 -8.58 -24.17
CA LYS A 571 2.16 -9.13 -24.27
C LYS A 571 2.70 -9.57 -22.91
N LEU A 572 2.39 -8.82 -21.85
CA LEU A 572 2.70 -9.19 -20.47
C LEU A 572 2.13 -10.56 -20.10
N GLY A 573 0.82 -10.76 -20.24
CA GLY A 573 0.23 -12.05 -19.89
C GLY A 573 0.72 -13.20 -20.77
N CYS A 574 0.87 -12.99 -22.09
CA CYS A 574 1.39 -14.02 -22.99
C CYS A 574 2.84 -14.43 -22.65
N ARG A 575 3.72 -13.46 -22.41
CA ARG A 575 5.12 -13.74 -22.01
C ARG A 575 5.19 -14.39 -20.64
N SER A 576 4.32 -14.03 -19.71
CA SER A 576 4.24 -14.71 -18.41
C SER A 576 3.85 -16.18 -18.53
N CYS A 577 2.93 -16.53 -19.44
CA CYS A 577 2.60 -17.93 -19.75
C CYS A 577 3.81 -18.68 -20.33
N GLU A 578 4.54 -18.08 -21.27
CA GLU A 578 5.78 -18.65 -21.82
C GLU A 578 6.86 -18.84 -20.74
N LEU A 579 7.02 -17.85 -19.85
CA LEU A 579 7.97 -17.91 -18.75
C LEU A 579 7.62 -19.00 -17.75
N ARG A 580 6.34 -19.21 -17.44
CA ARG A 580 5.87 -20.32 -16.59
C ARG A 580 6.25 -21.67 -17.19
N MET A 581 5.95 -21.88 -18.48
CA MET A 581 6.32 -23.10 -19.19
C MET A 581 7.84 -23.31 -19.29
N LEU A 582 8.61 -22.22 -19.43
CA LEU A 582 10.07 -22.28 -19.43
C LEU A 582 10.62 -22.59 -18.04
N ALA A 583 10.05 -22.02 -16.97
CA ALA A 583 10.48 -22.25 -15.59
C ALA A 583 10.29 -23.71 -15.16
N GLU A 584 9.25 -24.38 -15.64
CA GLU A 584 9.04 -25.82 -15.41
C GLU A 584 10.13 -26.70 -16.04
N LYS A 585 10.76 -26.24 -17.12
CA LYS A 585 11.76 -27.01 -17.89
C LYS A 585 13.20 -26.61 -17.57
N ASP A 586 13.46 -25.31 -17.49
CA ASP A 586 14.77 -24.70 -17.24
C ASP A 586 14.58 -23.41 -16.41
N PRO A 587 14.58 -23.54 -15.06
CA PRO A 587 14.46 -22.41 -14.13
C PRO A 587 15.50 -21.30 -14.38
N ALA A 588 16.74 -21.66 -14.71
CA ALA A 588 17.82 -20.71 -14.91
C ALA A 588 17.60 -19.87 -16.18
N SER A 589 17.16 -20.49 -17.27
CA SER A 589 16.83 -19.75 -18.49
C SER A 589 15.56 -18.92 -18.36
N ALA A 590 14.56 -19.37 -17.58
CA ALA A 590 13.36 -18.59 -17.30
C ALA A 590 13.69 -17.27 -16.57
N VAL A 591 14.58 -17.32 -15.58
CA VAL A 591 15.08 -16.13 -14.89
C VAL A 591 15.77 -15.14 -15.83
N ARG A 592 16.58 -15.64 -16.79
CA ARG A 592 17.23 -14.79 -17.79
C ARG A 592 16.24 -14.14 -18.77
N ALA A 593 15.20 -14.89 -19.14
CA ALA A 593 14.14 -14.38 -20.00
C ALA A 593 13.29 -13.31 -19.28
N LEU A 594 12.95 -13.54 -18.01
CA LEU A 594 12.24 -12.59 -17.15
C LEU A 594 12.95 -11.23 -17.10
N SER A 595 14.25 -11.24 -16.83
CA SER A 595 15.05 -10.03 -16.64
C SER A 595 15.01 -9.11 -17.87
N ARG A 596 15.20 -9.71 -19.06
CA ARG A 596 15.13 -8.98 -20.35
C ARG A 596 13.72 -8.49 -20.62
N PHE A 597 12.74 -9.35 -20.41
CA PHE A 597 11.34 -9.01 -20.63
C PHE A 597 10.87 -7.86 -19.73
N ALA A 598 11.23 -7.86 -18.45
CA ALA A 598 10.88 -6.81 -17.52
C ALA A 598 11.45 -5.45 -17.93
N ALA A 599 12.71 -5.40 -18.39
CA ALA A 599 13.32 -4.18 -18.90
C ALA A 599 12.61 -3.65 -20.17
N GLU A 600 12.26 -4.55 -21.10
CA GLU A 600 11.52 -4.20 -22.32
C GLU A 600 10.11 -3.71 -22.02
N PHE A 601 9.39 -4.41 -21.14
CA PHE A 601 8.04 -4.05 -20.71
C PHE A 601 8.03 -2.66 -20.06
N VAL A 602 8.88 -2.44 -19.06
CA VAL A 602 9.00 -1.13 -18.38
C VAL A 602 9.29 -0.01 -19.38
N LYS A 603 10.23 -0.23 -20.31
CA LYS A 603 10.57 0.74 -21.34
C LYS A 603 9.37 1.04 -22.23
N ALA A 604 8.70 0.02 -22.76
CA ALA A 604 7.55 0.17 -23.64
C ALA A 604 6.39 0.87 -22.92
N PHE A 605 6.00 0.33 -21.76
CA PHE A 605 4.86 0.77 -20.97
C PHE A 605 5.02 2.22 -20.47
N HIS A 606 6.19 2.59 -19.92
CA HIS A 606 6.41 3.94 -19.42
C HIS A 606 6.70 4.96 -20.53
N SER A 607 7.27 4.55 -21.66
CA SER A 607 7.54 5.49 -22.76
C SER A 607 6.27 6.17 -23.29
N LYS A 608 5.14 5.46 -23.28
CA LYS A 608 3.84 5.97 -23.76
C LYS A 608 3.18 6.94 -22.78
N LEU A 609 3.51 6.83 -21.50
CA LEU A 609 3.04 7.75 -20.46
C LEU A 609 3.86 9.05 -20.42
N LYS A 610 5.05 9.07 -21.04
CA LYS A 610 5.80 10.30 -21.29
C LYS A 610 5.13 11.06 -22.43
N ARG A 611 4.65 12.28 -22.14
CA ARG A 611 3.97 13.15 -23.11
C ARG A 611 2.64 12.62 -23.63
N LEU A 612 1.96 11.78 -22.83
CA LEU A 612 0.68 11.14 -23.17
C LEU A 612 -0.37 12.15 -23.67
N TYR A 613 -0.48 13.30 -23.00
CA TYR A 613 -1.49 14.30 -23.33
C TYR A 613 -0.97 15.73 -23.18
N ALA A 614 -1.22 16.57 -24.20
CA ALA A 614 -0.84 17.98 -24.22
C ALA A 614 0.63 18.26 -23.84
N GLY A 615 1.55 17.33 -24.19
CA GLY A 615 2.98 17.44 -23.91
C GLY A 615 3.38 17.17 -22.44
N ARG A 616 2.44 16.75 -21.58
CA ARG A 616 2.68 16.50 -20.15
C ARG A 616 2.98 15.02 -19.85
N GLU A 617 3.70 14.79 -18.77
CA GLU A 617 4.07 13.45 -18.31
C GLU A 617 3.08 12.90 -17.29
N PHE A 618 2.70 11.64 -17.44
CA PHE A 618 1.75 10.94 -16.58
C PHE A 618 2.32 9.60 -16.09
N LEU A 619 3.64 9.57 -15.84
CA LEU A 619 4.35 8.37 -15.46
C LEU A 619 3.73 7.69 -14.23
N SER A 620 3.23 8.47 -13.26
CA SER A 620 2.56 7.95 -12.06
C SER A 620 1.40 7.00 -12.39
N LEU A 621 0.69 7.21 -13.50
CA LEU A 621 -0.42 6.35 -13.93
C LEU A 621 0.04 4.94 -14.29
N GLY A 622 1.32 4.69 -14.57
CA GLY A 622 1.80 3.35 -14.92
C GLY A 622 1.53 2.33 -13.81
N ALA A 623 1.88 2.66 -12.57
CA ALA A 623 1.58 1.79 -11.43
C ALA A 623 0.06 1.63 -11.22
N MET A 624 -0.72 2.69 -11.40
CA MET A 624 -2.19 2.64 -11.31
C MET A 624 -2.78 1.67 -12.34
N LEU A 625 -2.37 1.77 -13.59
CA LEU A 625 -2.86 0.91 -14.66
C LEU A 625 -2.48 -0.56 -14.44
N LEU A 626 -1.30 -0.83 -13.86
CA LEU A 626 -0.92 -2.18 -13.45
C LEU A 626 -1.80 -2.72 -12.32
N VAL A 627 -2.12 -1.90 -11.32
CA VAL A 627 -3.06 -2.26 -10.25
C VAL A 627 -4.42 -2.63 -10.85
N GLU A 628 -4.97 -1.80 -11.74
CA GLU A 628 -6.27 -2.04 -12.38
C GLU A 628 -6.27 -3.27 -13.30
N ALA A 629 -5.22 -3.45 -14.09
CA ALA A 629 -5.07 -4.62 -14.94
C ALA A 629 -4.98 -5.91 -14.11
N THR A 630 -4.22 -5.88 -13.01
CA THR A 630 -4.07 -7.02 -12.09
C THR A 630 -5.39 -7.35 -11.40
N ARG A 631 -6.11 -6.33 -10.92
CA ARG A 631 -7.46 -6.47 -10.35
C ARG A 631 -8.42 -7.12 -11.34
N ALA A 632 -8.41 -6.67 -12.59
CA ALA A 632 -9.27 -7.21 -13.65
C ALA A 632 -8.92 -8.65 -14.02
N LEU A 633 -7.63 -9.01 -13.98
CA LEU A 633 -7.15 -10.35 -14.28
C LEU A 633 -7.67 -11.38 -13.25
N GLY A 634 -7.58 -11.06 -11.95
CA GLY A 634 -8.04 -11.95 -10.87
C GLY A 634 -9.56 -12.18 -10.80
N GLY A 635 -10.35 -11.34 -11.48
CA GLY A 635 -11.82 -11.32 -11.41
C GLY A 635 -12.58 -12.45 -12.13
N ALA A 636 -12.21 -13.72 -11.91
CA ALA A 636 -13.03 -14.90 -12.27
C ALA A 636 -12.89 -16.07 -11.27
N ALA A 637 -11.98 -16.01 -10.29
CA ALA A 637 -11.69 -17.16 -9.41
C ALA A 637 -11.97 -16.92 -7.91
N SER A 638 -12.19 -15.69 -7.43
CA SER A 638 -12.46 -15.46 -6.01
C SER A 638 -13.14 -14.12 -5.72
N THR A 639 -14.06 -14.14 -4.75
CA THR A 639 -14.76 -12.99 -4.13
C THR A 639 -13.82 -12.03 -3.35
N GLY A 640 -12.50 -12.07 -3.58
CA GLY A 640 -11.48 -11.34 -2.80
C GLY A 640 -10.52 -10.48 -3.62
N CYS A 641 -10.86 -10.12 -4.87
CA CYS A 641 -9.99 -9.38 -5.78
C CYS A 641 -10.43 -7.92 -6.03
N ALA A 642 -11.07 -7.28 -5.04
CA ALA A 642 -11.29 -5.83 -5.08
C ALA A 642 -9.99 -5.11 -4.65
N ALA A 643 -9.68 -3.98 -5.29
CA ALA A 643 -8.53 -3.18 -4.84
C ALA A 643 -8.89 -2.53 -3.50
N SER A 644 -8.03 -2.75 -2.52
CA SER A 644 -8.05 -1.95 -1.29
C SER A 644 -7.69 -0.50 -1.65
N ALA A 645 -8.39 0.44 -1.04
CA ALA A 645 -8.23 1.85 -1.25
C ALA A 645 -8.27 2.59 0.08
N VAL A 646 -7.26 3.43 0.31
CA VAL A 646 -7.11 4.24 1.52
C VAL A 646 -7.07 5.71 1.10
N LEU A 647 -8.01 6.50 1.62
CA LEU A 647 -8.08 7.93 1.41
C LEU A 647 -7.73 8.65 2.71
N ARG A 648 -6.66 9.45 2.68
CA ARG A 648 -6.23 10.30 3.79
C ARG A 648 -6.47 11.75 3.43
N LEU A 649 -7.16 12.44 4.31
CA LEU A 649 -7.60 13.81 4.16
C LEU A 649 -6.99 14.62 5.29
N SER A 650 -6.28 15.70 4.98
CA SER A 650 -5.75 16.61 5.99
C SER A 650 -6.01 18.07 5.64
N LEU A 651 -6.57 18.79 6.60
CA LEU A 651 -6.76 20.24 6.58
C LEU A 651 -5.84 20.85 7.64
N PRO A 652 -4.89 21.70 7.25
CA PRO A 652 -4.05 22.39 8.21
C PRO A 652 -4.90 23.31 9.10
N GLU A 653 -4.37 23.63 10.26
CA GLU A 653 -4.99 24.60 11.18
C GLU A 653 -5.11 25.97 10.50
N SER A 654 -6.25 26.63 10.71
CA SER A 654 -6.53 27.97 10.20
C SER A 654 -7.13 28.83 11.31
N ALA A 655 -7.11 30.15 11.16
CA ALA A 655 -7.57 31.08 12.18
C ALA A 655 -9.01 30.76 12.62
N GLY A 656 -9.16 30.15 13.80
CA GLY A 656 -10.43 29.77 14.41
C GLY A 656 -10.89 28.31 14.21
N ALA A 657 -10.12 27.45 13.51
CA ALA A 657 -10.47 26.05 13.30
C ALA A 657 -9.26 25.11 13.42
N ALA A 658 -9.38 24.12 14.31
CA ALA A 658 -8.36 23.09 14.52
C ALA A 658 -8.08 22.29 13.24
N ALA A 659 -6.83 21.80 13.13
CA ALA A 659 -6.42 20.86 12.11
C ALA A 659 -7.34 19.62 12.12
N LEU A 660 -7.72 19.15 10.94
CA LEU A 660 -8.53 17.95 10.78
C LEU A 660 -7.76 16.93 9.95
N THR A 661 -7.62 15.72 10.46
CA THR A 661 -7.10 14.57 9.73
C THR A 661 -8.14 13.46 9.77
N GLN A 662 -8.41 12.86 8.63
CA GLN A 662 -9.33 11.73 8.51
C GLN A 662 -8.75 10.69 7.56
N THR A 663 -8.82 9.43 7.97
CA THR A 663 -8.50 8.27 7.12
C THR A 663 -9.81 7.53 6.84
N LEU A 664 -10.10 7.28 5.56
CA LEU A 664 -11.25 6.53 5.06
C LEU A 664 -10.75 5.33 4.28
N VAL A 665 -11.39 4.18 4.43
CA VAL A 665 -10.92 2.91 3.82
C VAL A 665 -12.11 2.18 3.21
N ASN A 666 -12.01 1.69 1.98
CA ASN A 666 -13.07 0.87 1.36
C ASN A 666 -12.98 -0.60 1.82
N GLN A 667 -11.77 -1.13 1.94
CA GLN A 667 -11.37 -2.51 2.27
C GLN A 667 -9.96 -2.50 2.86
N ILE A 668 -9.65 -3.41 3.80
CA ILE A 668 -8.31 -3.52 4.40
C ILE A 668 -7.28 -3.79 3.29
N PRO A 669 -6.18 -3.03 3.21
CA PRO A 669 -5.04 -3.46 2.42
C PRO A 669 -4.56 -4.81 2.95
N PRO A 670 -4.57 -5.87 2.12
CA PRO A 670 -4.41 -7.24 2.58
C PRO A 670 -3.16 -7.36 3.45
N PRO A 671 -3.28 -7.83 4.70
CA PRO A 671 -2.09 -8.07 5.50
C PRO A 671 -1.28 -9.17 4.82
N PRO A 672 0.06 -9.17 4.98
CA PRO A 672 0.87 -10.21 4.39
C PRO A 672 0.38 -11.61 4.82
N GLU A 673 0.04 -11.84 6.08
CA GLU A 673 -0.10 -13.21 6.59
C GLU A 673 -1.47 -13.92 6.44
N GLN A 674 -2.50 -13.35 5.81
CA GLN A 674 -3.88 -13.91 5.93
C GLN A 674 -4.39 -14.83 4.81
N ALA A 675 -3.56 -15.31 3.89
CA ALA A 675 -4.02 -16.22 2.83
C ALA A 675 -4.35 -17.67 3.30
N ASN A 676 -4.16 -18.03 4.57
CA ASN A 676 -4.26 -19.42 5.05
C ASN A 676 -5.07 -19.63 6.34
N TYR A 677 -6.20 -18.94 6.51
CA TYR A 677 -7.21 -19.39 7.49
C TYR A 677 -8.40 -20.01 6.76
N GLY A 678 -8.52 -21.32 6.93
CA GLY A 678 -9.50 -22.17 6.26
C GLY A 678 -10.94 -21.70 6.47
N GLN A 679 -11.75 -21.92 5.44
CA GLN A 679 -13.20 -21.93 5.57
C GLN A 679 -13.60 -22.79 6.78
N PRO A 680 -14.54 -22.34 7.63
CA PRO A 680 -15.16 -23.24 8.58
C PRO A 680 -15.82 -24.35 7.76
N ALA A 681 -15.45 -25.61 8.04
CA ALA A 681 -16.16 -26.76 7.51
C ALA A 681 -17.65 -26.56 7.81
N ARG A 682 -18.44 -26.36 6.75
CA ARG A 682 -19.90 -26.44 6.82
C ARG A 682 -20.29 -27.91 7.10
N PRO A 683 -21.40 -28.12 7.82
CA PRO A 683 -21.62 -29.22 8.76
C PRO A 683 -21.45 -30.62 8.18
#